data_AF-A0A3E0QC40-F1
#
_entry.id   AF-A0A3E0QC40-F1
#
_cell.length_a   1.000
_cell.length_b   1.000
_cell.length_c   1.000
_cell.angle_alpha   90.00
_cell.angle_beta   90.00
_cell.angle_gamma   90.00
#
_symmetry.space_group_name_H-M   'P 1'
#
loop_
_entity.id
_entity.type
_entity.pdbx_description
1 polymer ?
#
loop_
_entity_poly.entity_id
_entity_poly.type
_entity_poly.pdbx_seq_one_letter_code
_entity_poly.pdbx_strand_id
1 'polypeptide(L)'
;MPLRKSTCLIALTCFCIFRSFAQNKSSSEILESLHRLNTLGSVLYIAAHPDDENTRMLSYYANELKLRTAYVSLTRGDGGQNLIGSEQGPLLGLIRTNELLEARKIDKAEQYFTRAVDFGYSKNPDETFRIWGKDEIMSDLVYLIRKFRPDVIINRFPTTGEGGHGHHTASAILGVEAFSAAADPNAFPGQLKQVSVWQSSRIFWNVFRPKEEDVKNKADVIPVDLGKYNPVLGISYGEMASESRSMHKSQGFGAAKSRGVQIDYLKLLAGNSFSKSELDGINTTWSRLNGSERIAALNAKIIAEFNHTNPSASIPDLLQLKKLIQSDIKDDYWREYKLNEAEQLILDCGGFYLEAISKDFSHVPGDSLHLKISFIHRSNLNVKLIGIHTGIFKADTTLNVSCGSNEKTDIDKSFITPSSMPYTCPFWLKEESEGGRFSIKDLNDRITAVKNSTQQVIFIFSIESDTIICPRDIIYKWVDPVRGELSRTLEVIPPLSITFTENSHIFRGQSSAPVTVILKANKSDLSGRIHLKLPEKWNANPPYANVNLSKKDDELRLIFEVSPDREIDSGIIIPEFVLKDKKYIHSVRRINYDHIPVQTIVTRSVTSAVRVDLKTVPLKVGYIVGAGDEIPQALEQAGFDVDILSDKTLSTGNLSVYDVIITGVRLYNTNERIAVYHPRLMEFVNEGGTLLVQYNTNNFLSSVKSDIGPYPFKITRNRVTDENSPVEFKDPGHVLLSFPNKISRIDFHSWVQERGIYFAGDTDDSYQHILLLNDPDESKLDGSLIYARHGKGHFIYTGLSFFRQLPAGVPGAWRLFVNLMSVGKS
;
A
#
# COMPACT_ATOMS: atom_id res chain seq x y z
N MET A 1 -47.66 -41.83 -18.64
CA MET A 1 -47.03 -41.09 -19.75
C MET A 1 -46.42 -39.80 -19.20
N PRO A 2 -45.22 -39.40 -19.64
CA PRO A 2 -44.17 -38.94 -18.72
C PRO A 2 -44.09 -37.42 -18.54
N LEU A 3 -43.57 -37.04 -17.37
CA LEU A 3 -43.07 -35.71 -17.00
C LEU A 3 -41.95 -35.25 -17.95
N ARG A 4 -42.10 -34.06 -18.53
CA ARG A 4 -40.98 -33.32 -19.14
C ARG A 4 -40.18 -32.64 -18.04
N LYS A 5 -38.95 -33.13 -17.83
CA LYS A 5 -37.90 -32.45 -17.07
C LYS A 5 -37.49 -31.17 -17.81
N SER A 6 -37.77 -30.01 -17.22
CA SER A 6 -37.13 -28.75 -17.61
C SER A 6 -35.76 -28.71 -16.94
N THR A 7 -34.71 -28.89 -17.73
CA THR A 7 -33.31 -28.75 -17.31
C THR A 7 -33.04 -27.27 -17.03
N CYS A 8 -32.98 -26.91 -15.74
CA CYS A 8 -32.54 -25.59 -15.30
C CYS A 8 -31.01 -25.54 -15.44
N LEU A 9 -30.52 -24.78 -16.43
CA LEU A 9 -29.10 -24.52 -16.62
C LEU A 9 -28.65 -23.53 -15.54
N ILE A 10 -28.14 -24.05 -14.42
CA ILE A 10 -27.49 -23.24 -13.38
C ILE A 10 -26.11 -22.85 -13.93
N ALA A 11 -25.99 -21.63 -14.43
CA ALA A 11 -24.71 -21.02 -14.75
C ALA A 11 -24.03 -20.58 -13.44
N LEU A 12 -23.32 -21.50 -12.81
CA LEU A 12 -22.29 -21.17 -11.83
C LEU A 12 -21.01 -20.84 -12.62
N THR A 13 -20.68 -19.57 -12.74
CA THR A 13 -19.39 -19.13 -13.27
C THR A 13 -18.73 -18.16 -12.30
N CYS A 14 -18.07 -18.74 -11.30
CA CYS A 14 -16.87 -18.14 -10.72
C CYS A 14 -15.78 -18.18 -11.80
N PHE A 15 -15.79 -17.22 -12.72
CA PHE A 15 -14.59 -16.99 -13.54
C PHE A 15 -13.57 -16.28 -12.65
N CYS A 16 -12.52 -17.00 -12.25
CA CYS A 16 -11.24 -16.37 -11.97
C CYS A 16 -10.71 -15.81 -13.30
N ILE A 17 -11.15 -14.59 -13.65
CA ILE A 17 -10.71 -13.89 -14.85
C ILE A 17 -9.26 -13.46 -14.61
N PHE A 18 -8.28 -14.20 -15.10
CA PHE A 18 -6.90 -13.71 -15.12
C PHE A 18 -6.70 -12.74 -16.29
N ARG A 19 -5.84 -11.74 -16.08
CA ARG A 19 -5.48 -10.77 -17.11
C ARG A 19 -4.68 -11.47 -18.21
N SER A 20 -5.27 -11.60 -19.39
CA SER A 20 -4.48 -11.79 -20.60
C SER A 20 -3.88 -10.44 -20.99
N PHE A 21 -2.58 -10.25 -20.80
CA PHE A 21 -1.87 -9.09 -21.35
C PHE A 21 -1.38 -9.48 -22.73
N ALA A 22 -2.20 -9.28 -23.76
CA ALA A 22 -1.65 -9.24 -25.11
C ALA A 22 -1.06 -7.84 -25.34
N GLN A 23 0.26 -7.72 -25.23
CA GLN A 23 1.05 -6.64 -25.83
C GLN A 23 2.52 -7.08 -25.99
N ASN A 24 2.78 -7.66 -27.16
CA ASN A 24 4.08 -7.97 -27.77
C ASN A 24 5.19 -8.49 -26.85
N LYS A 25 5.20 -9.80 -26.60
CA LYS A 25 6.41 -10.51 -26.17
C LYS A 25 7.36 -10.71 -27.35
N SER A 26 8.65 -10.60 -27.09
CA SER A 26 9.69 -11.08 -28.01
C SER A 26 9.63 -12.60 -28.18
N SER A 27 10.22 -13.13 -29.26
CA SER A 27 10.32 -14.58 -29.45
C SER A 27 11.06 -15.29 -28.32
N SER A 28 12.08 -14.64 -27.72
CA SER A 28 12.76 -15.11 -26.51
C SER A 28 11.81 -15.25 -25.32
N GLU A 29 10.96 -14.26 -25.05
CA GLU A 29 9.98 -14.31 -23.94
C GLU A 29 8.86 -15.32 -24.19
N ILE A 30 8.47 -15.54 -25.46
CA ILE A 30 7.54 -16.60 -25.85
C ILE A 30 8.17 -17.97 -25.56
N LEU A 31 9.43 -18.19 -25.96
CA LEU A 31 10.16 -19.43 -25.67
C LEU A 31 10.26 -19.71 -24.17
N GLU A 32 10.59 -18.69 -23.37
CA GLU A 32 10.61 -18.81 -21.90
C GLU A 32 9.22 -19.15 -21.34
N SER A 33 8.16 -18.63 -21.95
CA SER A 33 6.77 -18.96 -21.57
C SER A 33 6.39 -20.40 -21.96
N LEU A 34 6.89 -20.94 -23.07
CA LEU A 34 6.73 -22.35 -23.44
C LEU A 34 7.43 -23.29 -22.43
N HIS A 35 8.64 -22.93 -22.00
CA HIS A 35 9.33 -23.67 -20.93
C HIS A 35 8.57 -23.61 -19.60
N ARG A 36 7.93 -22.47 -19.28
CA ARG A 36 7.05 -22.35 -18.11
C ARG A 36 5.81 -23.23 -18.23
N LEU A 37 5.18 -23.29 -19.41
CA LEU A 37 4.07 -24.22 -19.65
C LEU A 37 4.46 -25.67 -19.37
N ASN A 38 5.74 -26.03 -19.60
CA ASN A 38 6.28 -27.37 -19.32
C ASN A 38 6.62 -27.66 -17.84
N THR A 39 6.54 -26.65 -16.97
CA THR A 39 6.99 -26.73 -15.58
C THR A 39 5.81 -26.64 -14.61
N LEU A 40 5.67 -27.62 -13.73
CA LEU A 40 4.62 -27.71 -12.73
C LEU A 40 5.23 -27.73 -11.34
N GLY A 41 5.59 -26.58 -10.80
CA GLY A 41 5.99 -26.45 -9.41
C GLY A 41 5.76 -25.05 -8.88
N SER A 42 5.71 -24.89 -7.57
CA SER A 42 5.36 -23.61 -6.94
C SER A 42 6.17 -23.28 -5.67
N VAL A 43 6.45 -21.99 -5.50
CA VAL A 43 7.17 -21.44 -4.34
C VAL A 43 6.41 -20.24 -3.78
N LEU A 44 6.16 -20.23 -2.47
CA LEU A 44 5.58 -19.08 -1.76
C LEU A 44 6.61 -18.46 -0.82
N TYR A 45 6.90 -17.18 -1.02
CA TYR A 45 7.78 -16.39 -0.19
C TYR A 45 6.95 -15.50 0.76
N ILE A 46 7.23 -15.54 2.07
CA ILE A 46 6.45 -14.87 3.12
C ILE A 46 7.32 -13.85 3.85
N ALA A 47 6.83 -12.60 3.94
CA ALA A 47 7.39 -11.57 4.81
C ALA A 47 6.30 -10.56 5.22
N ALA A 48 6.68 -9.51 5.96
CA ALA A 48 5.73 -8.60 6.57
C ALA A 48 5.37 -7.39 5.69
N HIS A 49 6.35 -6.81 4.99
CA HIS A 49 6.22 -5.50 4.33
C HIS A 49 6.65 -5.50 2.86
N PRO A 50 6.13 -4.56 2.05
CA PRO A 50 6.62 -4.30 0.68
C PRO A 50 8.05 -3.77 0.63
N ASP A 51 9.06 -4.61 0.33
CA ASP A 51 10.52 -4.33 0.31
C ASP A 51 11.32 -5.43 1.03
N ASP A 52 10.67 -6.21 1.89
CA ASP A 52 11.28 -7.32 2.62
C ASP A 52 11.70 -8.49 1.71
N GLU A 53 11.11 -8.59 0.52
CA GLU A 53 11.32 -9.74 -0.34
C GLU A 53 12.76 -9.83 -0.85
N ASN A 54 13.23 -11.07 -1.05
CA ASN A 54 14.48 -11.29 -1.73
C ASN A 54 14.22 -11.32 -3.26
N THR A 55 14.30 -10.16 -3.90
CA THR A 55 14.01 -10.01 -5.34
C THR A 55 14.89 -10.91 -6.22
N ARG A 56 16.10 -11.27 -5.78
CA ARG A 56 16.99 -12.22 -6.49
C ARG A 56 16.43 -13.62 -6.47
N MET A 57 15.95 -14.06 -5.32
CA MET A 57 15.35 -15.38 -5.14
C MET A 57 14.04 -15.50 -5.93
N LEU A 58 13.20 -14.46 -5.92
CA LEU A 58 11.99 -14.42 -6.75
C LEU A 58 12.32 -14.49 -8.25
N SER A 59 13.28 -13.67 -8.70
CA SER A 59 13.75 -13.67 -10.10
C SER A 59 14.27 -15.04 -10.52
N TYR A 60 15.06 -15.69 -9.66
CA TYR A 60 15.61 -17.01 -9.91
C TYR A 60 14.51 -18.09 -10.01
N TYR A 61 13.62 -18.22 -9.04
CA TYR A 61 12.59 -19.27 -9.09
C TYR A 61 11.61 -19.09 -10.25
N ALA A 62 11.20 -17.85 -10.53
CA ALA A 62 10.23 -17.56 -11.59
C ALA A 62 10.83 -17.68 -13.00
N ASN A 63 12.12 -17.37 -13.17
CA ASN A 63 12.74 -17.28 -14.50
C ASN A 63 13.81 -18.33 -14.77
N GLU A 64 14.60 -18.79 -13.80
CA GLU A 64 15.52 -19.93 -14.03
C GLU A 64 14.75 -21.24 -13.99
N LEU A 65 14.11 -21.50 -12.85
CA LEU A 65 13.42 -22.77 -12.62
C LEU A 65 12.01 -22.81 -13.19
N LYS A 66 11.51 -21.67 -13.69
CA LYS A 66 10.17 -21.52 -14.28
C LYS A 66 9.03 -21.95 -13.35
N LEU A 67 9.25 -21.88 -12.04
CA LEU A 67 8.26 -22.21 -11.04
C LEU A 67 7.24 -21.09 -10.91
N ARG A 68 5.99 -21.46 -10.60
CA ARG A 68 4.98 -20.52 -10.14
C ARG A 68 5.42 -19.94 -8.81
N THR A 69 5.92 -18.71 -8.82
CA THR A 69 6.54 -18.08 -7.66
C THR A 69 5.68 -16.93 -7.18
N ALA A 70 5.42 -16.84 -5.87
CA ALA A 70 4.62 -15.77 -5.29
C ALA A 70 5.31 -15.15 -4.07
N TYR A 71 5.13 -13.85 -3.89
CA TYR A 71 5.43 -13.14 -2.66
C TYR A 71 4.12 -12.76 -1.95
N VAL A 72 4.02 -13.07 -0.66
CA VAL A 72 3.00 -12.51 0.23
C VAL A 72 3.66 -11.57 1.23
N SER A 73 3.26 -10.31 1.14
CA SER A 73 3.51 -9.31 2.17
C SER A 73 2.31 -9.31 3.10
N LEU A 74 2.48 -9.58 4.40
CA LEU A 74 1.31 -9.62 5.30
C LEU A 74 0.58 -8.28 5.33
N THR A 75 1.31 -7.17 5.24
CA THR A 75 0.77 -5.81 5.21
C THR A 75 0.97 -5.13 3.86
N ARG A 76 0.34 -3.96 3.64
CA ARG A 76 0.60 -3.09 2.49
C ARG A 76 1.65 -2.00 2.77
N GLY A 77 2.32 -2.03 3.94
CA GLY A 77 3.40 -1.10 4.27
C GLY A 77 2.94 0.33 4.58
N ASP A 78 1.68 0.48 5.00
CA ASP A 78 0.99 1.74 5.28
C ASP A 78 1.63 2.56 6.41
N GLY A 79 2.31 1.90 7.36
CA GLY A 79 2.95 2.50 8.53
C GLY A 79 4.38 3.01 8.29
N GLY A 80 4.89 2.86 7.06
CA GLY A 80 6.25 3.25 6.66
C GLY A 80 6.45 4.75 6.46
N GLN A 81 7.70 5.12 6.11
CA GLN A 81 8.04 6.47 5.66
C GLN A 81 7.90 6.58 4.14
N ASN A 82 7.66 7.80 3.64
CA ASN A 82 7.60 8.11 2.22
C ASN A 82 8.72 9.09 1.85
N LEU A 83 9.69 8.66 1.06
CA LEU A 83 10.82 9.50 0.62
C LEU A 83 10.52 10.35 -0.61
N ILE A 84 9.41 10.07 -1.32
CA ILE A 84 9.10 10.71 -2.62
C ILE A 84 7.89 11.64 -2.57
N GLY A 85 7.18 11.71 -1.44
CA GLY A 85 6.06 12.63 -1.24
C GLY A 85 5.48 12.57 0.16
N SER A 86 4.28 13.14 0.32
CA SER A 86 3.64 13.35 1.63
C SER A 86 2.55 12.32 1.97
N GLU A 87 2.26 11.35 1.09
CA GLU A 87 1.30 10.30 1.40
C GLU A 87 1.74 9.44 2.59
N GLN A 88 0.80 9.17 3.49
CA GLN A 88 0.98 8.35 4.68
C GLN A 88 -0.18 7.36 4.83
N GLY A 89 -0.02 6.36 5.71
CA GLY A 89 -1.09 5.43 6.03
C GLY A 89 -1.61 4.69 4.79
N PRO A 90 -2.94 4.53 4.65
CA PRO A 90 -3.55 3.82 3.51
C PRO A 90 -3.13 4.32 2.12
N LEU A 91 -2.75 5.60 2.02
CA LEU A 91 -2.31 6.21 0.76
C LEU A 91 -0.91 5.77 0.38
N LEU A 92 -0.01 5.67 1.37
CA LEU A 92 1.31 5.10 1.18
C LEU A 92 1.22 3.61 0.87
N GLY A 93 0.33 2.87 1.54
CA GLY A 93 0.11 1.46 1.22
C GLY A 93 -0.38 1.24 -0.21
N LEU A 94 -1.15 2.17 -0.77
CA LEU A 94 -1.54 2.13 -2.18
C LEU A 94 -0.35 2.33 -3.13
N ILE A 95 0.57 3.25 -2.79
CA ILE A 95 1.83 3.43 -3.53
C ILE A 95 2.64 2.14 -3.49
N ARG A 96 2.94 1.62 -2.30
CA ARG A 96 3.78 0.42 -2.10
C ARG A 96 3.16 -0.84 -2.68
N THR A 97 1.83 -0.96 -2.67
CA THR A 97 1.11 -2.04 -3.38
C THR A 97 1.42 -2.01 -4.87
N ASN A 98 1.36 -0.82 -5.50
CA ASN A 98 1.65 -0.71 -6.92
C ASN A 98 3.16 -0.80 -7.23
N GLU A 99 4.05 -0.33 -6.33
CA GLU A 99 5.49 -0.55 -6.46
C GLU A 99 5.83 -2.05 -6.51
N LEU A 100 5.22 -2.86 -5.63
CA LEU A 100 5.34 -4.31 -5.68
C LEU A 100 4.80 -4.88 -6.99
N LEU A 101 3.63 -4.44 -7.46
CA LEU A 101 3.06 -4.93 -8.71
C LEU A 101 3.94 -4.62 -9.92
N GLU A 102 4.57 -3.44 -9.96
CA GLU A 102 5.54 -3.09 -11.01
C GLU A 102 6.85 -3.89 -10.86
N ALA A 103 7.33 -4.13 -9.63
CA ALA A 103 8.47 -5.02 -9.36
C ALA A 103 8.21 -6.45 -9.87
N ARG A 104 6.99 -6.96 -9.65
CA ARG A 104 6.53 -8.27 -10.13
C ARG A 104 6.45 -8.38 -11.65
N LYS A 105 6.23 -7.28 -12.38
CA LYS A 105 6.33 -7.30 -13.86
C LYS A 105 7.76 -7.55 -14.34
N ILE A 106 8.76 -7.21 -13.53
CA ILE A 106 10.19 -7.40 -13.83
C ILE A 106 10.60 -8.83 -13.47
N ASP A 107 10.44 -9.22 -12.20
CA ASP A 107 10.89 -10.52 -11.70
C ASP A 107 9.95 -11.70 -12.02
N LYS A 108 8.74 -11.43 -12.54
CA LYS A 108 7.71 -12.39 -12.96
C LYS A 108 7.04 -13.19 -11.83
N ALA A 109 7.28 -12.86 -10.55
CA ALA A 109 6.55 -13.47 -9.45
C ALA A 109 5.13 -12.88 -9.30
N GLU A 110 4.24 -13.59 -8.60
CA GLU A 110 2.90 -13.12 -8.24
C GLU A 110 2.93 -12.35 -6.90
N GLN A 111 2.01 -11.39 -6.71
CA GLN A 111 1.88 -10.65 -5.45
C GLN A 111 0.57 -10.99 -4.72
N TYR A 112 0.69 -11.28 -3.43
CA TYR A 112 -0.42 -11.47 -2.50
C TYR A 112 -0.24 -10.58 -1.27
N PHE A 113 -1.32 -10.37 -0.54
CA PHE A 113 -1.31 -9.69 0.75
C PHE A 113 -2.17 -10.45 1.75
N THR A 114 -2.16 -10.08 3.03
CA THR A 114 -3.29 -10.40 3.92
C THR A 114 -4.13 -9.15 4.17
N ARG A 115 -5.09 -9.22 5.10
CA ARG A 115 -5.83 -8.04 5.55
C ARG A 115 -5.13 -7.27 6.68
N ALA A 116 -3.94 -7.64 7.10
CA ALA A 116 -3.20 -6.92 8.15
C ALA A 116 -2.86 -5.48 7.72
N VAL A 117 -3.02 -4.55 8.64
CA VAL A 117 -2.58 -3.14 8.51
C VAL A 117 -1.21 -3.01 9.15
N ASP A 118 -0.29 -2.36 8.44
CA ASP A 118 0.97 -1.92 9.03
C ASP A 118 0.68 -0.72 9.95
N PHE A 119 0.75 -0.94 11.26
CA PHE A 119 0.54 0.10 12.28
C PHE A 119 1.85 0.80 12.69
N GLY A 120 2.93 0.58 11.96
CA GLY A 120 4.26 1.12 12.24
C GLY A 120 5.14 0.18 13.05
N TYR A 121 6.19 0.73 13.65
CA TYR A 121 7.20 -0.07 14.33
C TYR A 121 6.63 -0.77 15.57
N SER A 122 6.73 -2.10 15.57
CA SER A 122 6.40 -2.95 16.71
C SER A 122 7.68 -3.59 17.25
N LYS A 123 7.80 -3.69 18.57
CA LYS A 123 9.02 -4.24 19.21
C LYS A 123 9.02 -5.77 19.24
N ASN A 124 7.86 -6.39 19.39
CA ASN A 124 7.73 -7.83 19.62
C ASN A 124 6.49 -8.40 18.93
N PRO A 125 6.46 -9.72 18.66
CA PRO A 125 5.32 -10.34 17.97
C PRO A 125 4.04 -10.35 18.80
N ASP A 126 4.08 -10.27 20.13
CA ASP A 126 2.88 -10.32 20.98
C ASP A 126 2.02 -9.05 20.83
N GLU A 127 2.66 -7.87 20.81
CA GLU A 127 2.02 -6.61 20.45
C GLU A 127 1.38 -6.70 19.06
N THR A 128 2.14 -7.23 18.09
CA THR A 128 1.66 -7.45 16.73
C THR A 128 0.43 -8.36 16.70
N PHE A 129 0.46 -9.49 17.39
CA PHE A 129 -0.66 -10.43 17.44
C PHE A 129 -1.89 -9.89 18.16
N ARG A 130 -1.71 -9.05 19.19
CA ARG A 130 -2.81 -8.34 19.85
C ARG A 130 -3.51 -7.38 18.89
N ILE A 131 -2.75 -6.61 18.12
CA ILE A 131 -3.30 -5.60 17.19
C ILE A 131 -3.89 -6.27 15.93
N TRP A 132 -3.13 -7.17 15.30
CA TRP A 132 -3.58 -7.89 14.10
C TRP A 132 -4.63 -8.95 14.37
N GLY A 133 -4.75 -9.45 15.60
CA GLY A 133 -5.54 -10.65 15.89
C GLY A 133 -4.92 -11.87 15.22
N LYS A 134 -4.07 -12.60 15.95
CA LYS A 134 -3.28 -13.73 15.42
C LYS A 134 -4.08 -14.68 14.52
N ASP A 135 -5.22 -15.17 15.01
CA ASP A 135 -6.06 -16.14 14.29
C ASP A 135 -6.68 -15.58 13.01
N GLU A 136 -6.95 -14.27 12.96
CA GLU A 136 -7.51 -13.61 11.77
C GLU A 136 -6.51 -13.59 10.62
N ILE A 137 -5.25 -13.22 10.89
CA ILE A 137 -4.19 -13.19 9.88
C ILE A 137 -3.71 -14.61 9.56
N MET A 138 -3.67 -15.50 10.57
CA MET A 138 -3.42 -16.92 10.35
C MET A 138 -4.42 -17.54 9.37
N SER A 139 -5.72 -17.25 9.54
CA SER A 139 -6.77 -17.71 8.64
C SER A 139 -6.49 -17.30 7.20
N ASP A 140 -6.08 -16.05 6.97
CA ASP A 140 -5.79 -15.55 5.62
C ASP A 140 -4.59 -16.27 4.99
N LEU A 141 -3.53 -16.51 5.77
CA LEU A 141 -2.34 -17.18 5.29
C LEU A 141 -2.58 -18.68 5.02
N VAL A 142 -3.35 -19.35 5.88
CA VAL A 142 -3.81 -20.73 5.65
C VAL A 142 -4.66 -20.82 4.38
N TYR A 143 -5.56 -19.87 4.17
CA TYR A 143 -6.36 -19.81 2.96
C TYR A 143 -5.50 -19.62 1.71
N LEU A 144 -4.51 -18.72 1.77
CA LEU A 144 -3.55 -18.51 0.68
C LEU A 144 -2.78 -19.80 0.36
N ILE A 145 -2.24 -20.50 1.37
CA ILE A 145 -1.49 -21.75 1.15
C ILE A 145 -2.38 -22.80 0.49
N ARG A 146 -3.62 -22.99 0.97
CA ARG A 146 -4.58 -23.94 0.39
C ARG A 146 -4.99 -23.59 -1.04
N LYS A 147 -5.07 -22.30 -1.36
CA LYS A 147 -5.45 -21.81 -2.70
C LYS A 147 -4.27 -21.81 -3.68
N PHE A 148 -3.11 -21.35 -3.26
CA PHE A 148 -1.90 -21.25 -4.07
C PHE A 148 -1.18 -22.59 -4.23
N ARG A 149 -1.34 -23.50 -3.25
CA ARG A 149 -0.73 -24.83 -3.22
C ARG A 149 0.79 -24.81 -3.43
N PRO A 150 1.56 -24.10 -2.59
CA PRO A 150 3.02 -24.04 -2.73
C PRO A 150 3.65 -25.40 -2.46
N ASP A 151 4.53 -25.88 -3.35
CA ASP A 151 5.34 -27.07 -3.07
C ASP A 151 6.42 -26.74 -1.99
N VAL A 152 6.98 -25.52 -2.02
CA VAL A 152 7.94 -24.99 -1.02
C VAL A 152 7.49 -23.63 -0.49
N ILE A 153 7.65 -23.42 0.82
CA ILE A 153 7.45 -22.12 1.48
C ILE A 153 8.79 -21.56 1.96
N ILE A 154 9.00 -20.24 1.86
CA ILE A 154 10.21 -19.57 2.32
C ILE A 154 9.84 -18.34 3.15
N ASN A 155 10.23 -18.32 4.41
CA ASN A 155 10.14 -17.14 5.27
C ASN A 155 11.36 -16.24 5.10
N ARG A 156 11.17 -14.93 5.04
CA ARG A 156 12.28 -13.95 5.04
C ARG A 156 13.01 -13.91 6.37
N PHE A 157 12.27 -14.00 7.46
CA PHE A 157 12.76 -13.74 8.82
C PHE A 157 12.73 -15.00 9.70
N PRO A 158 13.54 -15.04 10.76
CA PRO A 158 13.48 -16.10 11.77
C PRO A 158 12.32 -15.87 12.74
N THR A 159 11.90 -16.93 13.44
CA THR A 159 10.83 -16.89 14.45
C THR A 159 11.30 -16.36 15.81
N THR A 160 12.60 -16.12 15.98
CA THR A 160 13.28 -15.87 17.27
C THR A 160 13.63 -14.40 17.52
N GLY A 161 13.20 -13.48 16.65
CA GLY A 161 13.27 -12.04 16.91
C GLY A 161 14.51 -11.31 16.38
N GLU A 162 15.51 -12.02 15.87
CA GLU A 162 16.75 -11.43 15.35
C GLU A 162 16.53 -10.53 14.11
N GLY A 163 15.33 -10.58 13.53
CA GLY A 163 14.86 -9.68 12.47
C GLY A 163 14.55 -8.24 12.93
N GLY A 164 14.55 -7.97 14.24
CA GLY A 164 14.54 -6.62 14.84
C GLY A 164 13.21 -5.86 14.81
N HIS A 165 12.14 -6.44 14.26
CA HIS A 165 10.80 -5.83 14.22
C HIS A 165 9.75 -6.90 14.57
N GLY A 166 8.76 -6.56 15.39
CA GLY A 166 7.63 -7.40 15.78
C GLY A 166 6.89 -8.00 14.58
N HIS A 167 6.56 -7.21 13.55
CA HIS A 167 5.93 -7.69 12.32
C HIS A 167 6.76 -8.76 11.61
N HIS A 168 8.09 -8.60 11.53
CA HIS A 168 8.98 -9.57 10.89
C HIS A 168 8.90 -10.92 11.59
N THR A 169 9.02 -10.90 12.92
CA THR A 169 8.98 -12.10 13.77
C THR A 169 7.60 -12.76 13.72
N ALA A 170 6.54 -11.96 13.83
CA ALA A 170 5.17 -12.42 13.71
C ALA A 170 4.91 -13.09 12.35
N SER A 171 5.40 -12.50 11.25
CA SER A 171 5.25 -13.08 9.91
C SER A 171 5.92 -14.45 9.78
N ALA A 172 7.09 -14.62 10.38
CA ALA A 172 7.81 -15.89 10.37
C ALA A 172 7.10 -16.97 11.22
N ILE A 173 6.62 -16.59 12.41
CA ILE A 173 5.84 -17.48 13.29
C ILE A 173 4.57 -17.94 12.57
N LEU A 174 3.82 -17.01 11.99
CA LEU A 174 2.62 -17.32 11.19
C LEU A 174 2.95 -18.21 10.00
N GLY A 175 4.07 -17.99 9.30
CA GLY A 175 4.48 -18.84 8.18
C GLY A 175 4.68 -20.30 8.57
N VAL A 176 5.34 -20.57 9.70
CA VAL A 176 5.57 -21.94 10.21
C VAL A 176 4.29 -22.57 10.72
N GLU A 177 3.47 -21.84 11.47
CA GLU A 177 2.20 -22.37 11.98
C GLU A 177 1.20 -22.62 10.83
N ALA A 178 1.12 -21.73 9.84
CA ALA A 178 0.26 -21.88 8.67
C ALA A 178 0.69 -23.05 7.77
N PHE A 179 1.99 -23.37 7.69
CA PHE A 179 2.49 -24.55 6.98
C PHE A 179 1.83 -25.84 7.48
N SER A 180 1.69 -25.99 8.80
CA SER A 180 1.00 -27.15 9.40
C SER A 180 -0.52 -27.02 9.33
N ALA A 181 -1.06 -25.84 9.66
CA ALA A 181 -2.52 -25.63 9.69
C ALA A 181 -3.18 -25.77 8.31
N ALA A 182 -2.48 -25.46 7.22
CA ALA A 182 -3.01 -25.66 5.86
C ALA A 182 -3.32 -27.12 5.53
N ALA A 183 -2.62 -28.07 6.15
CA ALA A 183 -2.82 -29.51 6.00
C ALA A 183 -3.87 -30.09 6.96
N ASP A 184 -4.22 -29.39 8.04
CA ASP A 184 -5.19 -29.84 9.03
C ASP A 184 -6.63 -29.46 8.63
N PRO A 185 -7.55 -30.42 8.41
CA PRO A 185 -8.94 -30.11 8.08
C PRO A 185 -9.72 -29.45 9.23
N ASN A 186 -9.24 -29.53 10.48
CA ASN A 186 -9.86 -28.89 11.63
C ASN A 186 -9.45 -27.42 11.79
N ALA A 187 -8.36 -27.00 11.15
CA ALA A 187 -7.95 -25.59 11.13
C ALA A 187 -8.79 -24.82 10.10
N PHE A 188 -9.58 -23.84 10.59
CA PHE A 188 -10.45 -22.99 9.77
C PHE A 188 -11.35 -23.79 8.80
N PRO A 189 -12.20 -24.72 9.29
CA PRO A 189 -12.94 -25.67 8.44
C PRO A 189 -13.93 -24.98 7.49
N GLY A 190 -14.38 -23.77 7.82
CA GLY A 190 -15.24 -22.96 6.95
C GLY A 190 -14.64 -22.65 5.58
N GLN A 191 -13.30 -22.61 5.47
CA GLN A 191 -12.59 -22.39 4.22
C GLN A 191 -12.72 -23.57 3.25
N LEU A 192 -12.95 -24.79 3.76
CA LEU A 192 -12.99 -26.02 2.96
C LEU A 192 -14.20 -26.09 2.02
N LYS A 193 -15.11 -25.10 2.10
CA LYS A 193 -16.17 -24.87 1.11
C LYS A 193 -15.64 -24.32 -0.23
N GLN A 194 -14.44 -23.73 -0.24
CA GLN A 194 -13.85 -23.11 -1.44
C GLN A 194 -12.48 -23.72 -1.81
N VAL A 195 -11.76 -24.30 -0.85
CA VAL A 195 -10.43 -24.87 -1.06
C VAL A 195 -10.30 -26.25 -0.41
N SER A 196 -9.26 -27.00 -0.74
CA SER A 196 -8.91 -28.25 -0.06
C SER A 196 -7.73 -28.02 0.88
N VAL A 197 -7.51 -28.94 1.83
CA VAL A 197 -6.26 -28.94 2.61
C VAL A 197 -5.06 -29.10 1.69
N TRP A 198 -3.92 -28.53 2.08
CA TRP A 198 -2.68 -28.62 1.32
C TRP A 198 -1.49 -28.73 2.26
N GLN A 199 -0.65 -29.73 2.03
CA GLN A 199 0.62 -29.92 2.72
C GLN A 199 1.76 -29.54 1.77
N SER A 200 2.42 -28.42 2.02
CA SER A 200 3.69 -28.10 1.36
C SER A 200 4.75 -29.12 1.75
N SER A 201 5.69 -29.42 0.85
CA SER A 201 6.74 -30.42 1.13
C SER A 201 7.68 -29.97 2.24
N ARG A 202 7.95 -28.65 2.32
CA ARG A 202 8.86 -28.05 3.28
C ARG A 202 8.70 -26.54 3.39
N ILE A 203 9.17 -26.02 4.51
CA ILE A 203 9.31 -24.59 4.78
C ILE A 203 10.75 -24.25 5.20
N PHE A 204 11.30 -23.19 4.60
CA PHE A 204 12.65 -22.69 4.87
C PHE A 204 12.64 -21.29 5.47
N TRP A 205 13.74 -20.90 6.08
CA TRP A 205 14.13 -19.52 6.33
C TRP A 205 15.22 -19.08 5.34
N ASN A 206 15.03 -17.94 4.67
CA ASN A 206 16.08 -17.29 3.89
C ASN A 206 17.03 -16.50 4.79
N VAL A 207 18.22 -17.06 5.01
CA VAL A 207 19.21 -16.54 5.96
C VAL A 207 19.88 -15.28 5.40
N PHE A 208 19.54 -14.12 5.95
CA PHE A 208 20.06 -12.83 5.46
C PHE A 208 21.48 -12.48 5.94
N ARG A 209 21.96 -13.15 7.00
CA ARG A 209 23.34 -13.04 7.54
C ARG A 209 23.79 -14.42 8.04
N PRO A 210 24.22 -15.32 7.14
CA PRO A 210 24.62 -16.66 7.53
C PRO A 210 25.85 -16.60 8.45
N LYS A 211 25.80 -17.29 9.60
CA LYS A 211 26.99 -17.49 10.44
C LYS A 211 27.85 -18.59 9.83
N GLU A 212 29.13 -18.60 10.16
CA GLU A 212 30.06 -19.62 9.66
C GLU A 212 29.59 -21.06 9.98
N GLU A 213 28.94 -21.24 11.14
CA GLU A 213 28.32 -22.50 11.56
C GLU A 213 27.13 -22.90 10.67
N ASP A 214 26.28 -21.95 10.27
CA ASP A 214 25.15 -22.21 9.36
C ASP A 214 25.67 -22.67 7.99
N VAL A 215 26.77 -22.09 7.50
CA VAL A 215 27.38 -22.46 6.21
C VAL A 215 28.06 -23.84 6.28
N LYS A 216 28.58 -24.24 7.45
CA LYS A 216 29.22 -25.54 7.65
C LYS A 216 28.21 -26.67 7.86
N ASN A 217 27.04 -26.39 8.45
CA ASN A 217 26.00 -27.38 8.69
C ASN A 217 25.13 -27.64 7.45
N LYS A 218 25.59 -28.52 6.57
CA LYS A 218 24.87 -28.87 5.33
C LYS A 218 23.65 -29.78 5.54
N ALA A 219 23.36 -30.22 6.76
CA ALA A 219 22.24 -31.12 7.04
C ALA A 219 20.89 -30.40 7.00
N ASP A 220 20.86 -29.13 7.39
CA ASP A 220 19.66 -28.28 7.44
C ASP A 220 19.79 -26.98 6.64
N VAL A 221 20.99 -26.63 6.15
CA VAL A 221 21.23 -25.44 5.33
C VAL A 221 21.67 -25.79 3.91
N ILE A 222 21.06 -25.16 2.90
CA ILE A 222 21.43 -25.29 1.49
C ILE A 222 21.86 -23.95 0.86
N PRO A 223 23.02 -23.89 0.17
CA PRO A 223 23.39 -22.75 -0.66
C PRO A 223 22.65 -22.79 -2.01
N VAL A 224 22.14 -21.64 -2.45
CA VAL A 224 21.48 -21.47 -3.75
C VAL A 224 22.17 -20.35 -4.50
N ASP A 225 22.69 -20.64 -5.70
CA ASP A 225 23.25 -19.61 -6.58
C ASP A 225 22.14 -18.89 -7.36
N LEU A 226 21.84 -17.68 -6.90
CA LEU A 226 20.84 -16.78 -7.47
C LEU A 226 21.43 -15.87 -8.56
N GLY A 227 22.74 -15.91 -8.78
CA GLY A 227 23.47 -15.01 -9.68
C GLY A 227 23.55 -15.45 -11.14
N LYS A 228 22.84 -16.52 -11.51
CA LYS A 228 22.90 -17.13 -12.85
C LYS A 228 22.52 -16.16 -13.98
N TYR A 229 23.02 -16.48 -15.18
CA TYR A 229 22.80 -15.75 -16.42
C TYR A 229 21.89 -16.54 -17.37
N ASN A 230 20.82 -15.90 -17.86
CA ASN A 230 19.93 -16.47 -18.87
C ASN A 230 20.38 -16.03 -20.27
N PRO A 231 20.92 -16.93 -21.11
CA PRO A 231 21.42 -16.55 -22.44
C PRO A 231 20.32 -16.26 -23.46
N VAL A 232 19.09 -16.74 -23.24
CA VAL A 232 17.94 -16.48 -24.13
C VAL A 232 17.45 -15.05 -23.97
N LEU A 233 17.45 -14.55 -22.74
CA LEU A 233 17.05 -13.18 -22.39
C LEU A 233 18.21 -12.18 -22.39
N GLY A 234 19.45 -12.66 -22.31
CA GLY A 234 20.64 -11.81 -22.27
C GLY A 234 20.84 -11.05 -20.94
N ILE A 235 20.29 -11.57 -19.84
CA ILE A 235 20.28 -10.90 -18.53
C ILE A 235 20.56 -11.90 -17.40
N SER A 236 21.28 -11.45 -16.36
CA SER A 236 21.40 -12.22 -15.11
C SER A 236 20.27 -11.94 -14.14
N TYR A 237 19.92 -12.92 -13.30
CA TYR A 237 18.86 -12.71 -12.31
C TYR A 237 19.26 -11.70 -11.23
N GLY A 238 20.56 -11.48 -11.01
CA GLY A 238 21.08 -10.38 -10.19
C GLY A 238 20.79 -9.00 -10.79
N GLU A 239 20.83 -8.84 -12.11
CA GLU A 239 20.46 -7.60 -12.79
C GLU A 239 18.95 -7.35 -12.75
N MET A 240 18.15 -8.37 -13.08
CA MET A 240 16.69 -8.32 -13.02
C MET A 240 16.20 -7.99 -11.60
N ALA A 241 16.81 -8.58 -10.59
CA ALA A 241 16.49 -8.34 -9.20
C ALA A 241 16.83 -6.93 -8.72
N SER A 242 17.93 -6.34 -9.20
CA SER A 242 18.28 -4.94 -8.92
C SER A 242 17.26 -3.99 -9.53
N GLU A 243 16.76 -4.27 -10.73
CA GLU A 243 15.70 -3.48 -11.37
C GLU A 243 14.37 -3.62 -10.60
N SER A 244 13.96 -4.85 -10.27
CA SER A 244 12.79 -5.14 -9.44
C SER A 244 12.86 -4.40 -8.09
N ARG A 245 14.00 -4.50 -7.38
CA ARG A 245 14.20 -3.81 -6.10
C ARG A 245 14.13 -2.30 -6.23
N SER A 246 14.58 -1.75 -7.36
CA SER A 246 14.57 -0.30 -7.61
C SER A 246 13.16 0.27 -7.85
N MET A 247 12.13 -0.57 -7.91
CA MET A 247 10.73 -0.12 -7.96
C MET A 247 10.19 0.34 -6.60
N HIS A 248 10.83 -0.05 -5.50
CA HIS A 248 10.52 0.41 -4.13
C HIS A 248 11.03 1.85 -3.90
N LYS A 249 10.55 2.79 -4.73
CA LYS A 249 11.04 4.17 -4.77
C LYS A 249 10.64 4.95 -3.53
N SER A 250 9.44 4.72 -3.01
CA SER A 250 8.95 5.31 -1.76
C SER A 250 9.87 5.04 -0.56
N GLN A 251 10.58 3.90 -0.58
CA GLN A 251 11.54 3.50 0.46
C GLN A 251 13.00 3.89 0.15
N GLY A 252 13.29 4.36 -1.07
CA GLY A 252 14.67 4.68 -1.49
C GLY A 252 15.53 3.46 -1.77
N PHE A 253 14.93 2.34 -2.19
CA PHE A 253 15.60 1.05 -2.37
C PHE A 253 16.25 0.88 -3.76
N GLY A 254 16.61 1.98 -4.42
CA GLY A 254 17.41 1.93 -5.65
C GLY A 254 18.66 1.06 -5.49
N ALA A 255 18.94 0.19 -6.45
CA ALA A 255 20.02 -0.78 -6.37
C ALA A 255 20.87 -0.79 -7.65
N ALA A 256 22.20 -0.85 -7.48
CA ALA A 256 23.09 -1.10 -8.60
C ALA A 256 22.89 -2.51 -9.16
N LYS A 257 23.02 -2.66 -10.48
CA LYS A 257 22.99 -3.95 -11.16
C LYS A 257 24.13 -4.84 -10.67
N SER A 258 23.80 -6.06 -10.26
CA SER A 258 24.75 -7.03 -9.74
C SER A 258 24.91 -8.23 -10.69
N ARG A 259 26.13 -8.74 -10.87
CA ARG A 259 26.47 -9.78 -11.87
C ARG A 259 27.39 -10.85 -11.28
N GLY A 260 27.32 -12.06 -11.81
CA GLY A 260 28.14 -13.20 -11.38
C GLY A 260 27.50 -13.98 -10.23
N VAL A 261 28.21 -15.00 -9.74
CA VAL A 261 27.74 -15.93 -8.70
C VAL A 261 27.30 -15.17 -7.45
N GLN A 262 26.12 -15.50 -6.95
CA GLN A 262 25.56 -14.93 -5.72
C GLN A 262 24.87 -16.00 -4.91
N ILE A 263 25.54 -16.44 -3.85
CA ILE A 263 25.04 -17.49 -2.97
C ILE A 263 24.19 -16.90 -1.86
N ASP A 264 22.94 -17.30 -1.81
CA ASP A 264 22.07 -17.15 -0.65
C ASP A 264 21.87 -18.52 0.02
N TYR A 265 21.40 -18.53 1.26
CA TYR A 265 21.23 -19.75 2.05
C TYR A 265 19.77 -19.92 2.50
N LEU A 266 19.30 -21.16 2.44
CA LEU A 266 18.00 -21.58 2.97
C LEU A 266 18.21 -22.57 4.11
N LYS A 267 17.63 -22.29 5.27
CA LYS A 267 17.65 -23.19 6.44
C LYS A 267 16.29 -23.86 6.62
N LEU A 268 16.24 -25.19 6.71
CA LEU A 268 15.00 -25.93 6.89
C LEU A 268 14.40 -25.65 8.26
N LEU A 269 13.13 -25.25 8.27
CA LEU A 269 12.36 -25.03 9.50
C LEU A 269 11.46 -26.24 9.81
N ALA A 270 10.81 -26.81 8.80
CA ALA A 270 9.97 -28.00 8.92
C ALA A 270 9.72 -28.69 7.56
N GLY A 271 9.29 -29.95 7.60
CA GLY A 271 8.93 -30.76 6.44
C GLY A 271 9.99 -31.79 6.05
N ASN A 272 9.92 -32.26 4.80
CA ASN A 272 10.79 -33.32 4.30
C ASN A 272 12.24 -32.84 4.21
N SER A 273 13.18 -33.68 4.66
CA SER A 273 14.62 -33.45 4.48
C SER A 273 15.02 -33.31 3.01
N PHE A 274 16.16 -32.68 2.76
CA PHE A 274 16.75 -32.51 1.44
C PHE A 274 18.21 -32.99 1.45
N SER A 275 18.81 -33.15 0.26
CA SER A 275 20.19 -33.59 0.10
C SER A 275 20.98 -32.73 -0.89
N LYS A 276 20.38 -32.35 -2.01
CA LYS A 276 21.03 -31.66 -3.12
C LYS A 276 20.35 -30.36 -3.51
N SER A 277 19.03 -30.32 -3.42
CA SER A 277 18.22 -29.16 -3.77
C SER A 277 17.05 -28.99 -2.79
N GLU A 278 16.67 -27.74 -2.60
CA GLU A 278 15.43 -27.28 -2.01
C GLU A 278 14.17 -27.87 -2.66
N LEU A 279 14.29 -28.43 -3.89
CA LEU A 279 13.21 -29.11 -4.61
C LEU A 279 13.27 -30.64 -4.57
N ASP A 280 14.19 -31.24 -3.80
CA ASP A 280 14.35 -32.69 -3.74
C ASP A 280 13.02 -33.40 -3.46
N GLY A 281 12.69 -34.44 -4.22
CA GLY A 281 11.43 -35.20 -4.07
C GLY A 281 10.17 -34.53 -4.62
N ILE A 282 10.28 -33.35 -5.24
CA ILE A 282 9.15 -32.64 -5.87
C ILE A 282 9.20 -32.89 -7.39
N ASN A 283 8.14 -33.50 -7.94
CA ASN A 283 8.02 -33.69 -9.38
C ASN A 283 7.50 -32.40 -10.04
N THR A 284 8.39 -31.69 -10.74
CA THR A 284 8.08 -30.42 -11.42
C THR A 284 7.71 -30.58 -12.89
N THR A 285 7.52 -31.80 -13.36
CA THR A 285 7.18 -32.09 -14.77
C THR A 285 5.71 -32.49 -14.91
N TRP A 286 5.23 -32.58 -16.15
CA TRP A 286 3.89 -33.07 -16.46
C TRP A 286 3.57 -34.42 -15.81
N SER A 287 4.57 -35.31 -15.69
CA SER A 287 4.40 -36.64 -15.08
C SER A 287 3.91 -36.64 -13.63
N ARG A 288 3.85 -35.47 -12.97
CA ARG A 288 3.18 -35.34 -11.67
C ARG A 288 1.66 -35.53 -11.75
N LEU A 289 1.08 -35.42 -12.95
CA LEU A 289 -0.36 -35.54 -13.20
C LEU A 289 -0.65 -36.78 -14.03
N ASN A 290 -1.65 -37.56 -13.61
CA ASN A 290 -2.06 -38.75 -14.36
C ASN A 290 -2.64 -38.36 -15.73
N GLY A 291 -2.26 -39.09 -16.79
CA GLY A 291 -2.76 -38.88 -18.16
C GLY A 291 -2.07 -37.74 -18.92
N SER A 292 -0.95 -37.22 -18.43
CA SER A 292 -0.24 -36.09 -19.01
C SER A 292 0.78 -36.46 -20.10
N GLU A 293 0.95 -37.74 -20.44
CA GLU A 293 2.05 -38.22 -21.29
C GLU A 293 2.00 -37.58 -22.68
N ARG A 294 0.79 -37.48 -23.25
CA ARG A 294 0.56 -36.83 -24.55
C ARG A 294 0.81 -35.32 -24.48
N ILE A 295 0.44 -34.69 -23.37
CA ILE A 295 0.66 -33.26 -23.13
C ILE A 295 2.16 -32.98 -23.04
N ALA A 296 2.91 -33.79 -22.29
CA ALA A 296 4.35 -33.68 -22.16
C ALA A 296 5.06 -33.82 -23.51
N ALA A 297 4.69 -34.84 -24.29
CA ALA A 297 5.27 -35.09 -25.61
C ALA A 297 4.97 -33.95 -26.60
N LEU A 298 3.73 -33.47 -26.65
CA LEU A 298 3.34 -32.37 -27.53
C LEU A 298 4.00 -31.05 -27.13
N ASN A 299 4.09 -30.76 -25.83
CA ASN A 299 4.76 -29.55 -25.36
C ASN A 299 6.26 -29.57 -25.66
N ALA A 300 6.93 -30.72 -25.50
CA ALA A 300 8.33 -30.89 -25.89
C ALA A 300 8.54 -30.68 -27.40
N LYS A 301 7.62 -31.19 -28.23
CA LYS A 301 7.61 -30.94 -29.69
C LYS A 301 7.49 -29.45 -30.00
N ILE A 302 6.54 -28.75 -29.39
CA ILE A 302 6.32 -27.31 -29.60
C ILE A 302 7.58 -26.51 -29.28
N ILE A 303 8.26 -26.83 -28.16
CA ILE A 303 9.51 -26.16 -27.77
C ILE A 303 10.62 -26.45 -28.79
N ALA A 304 10.79 -27.71 -29.20
CA ALA A 304 11.85 -28.12 -30.14
C ALA A 304 11.67 -27.51 -31.54
N GLU A 305 10.42 -27.33 -31.98
CA GLU A 305 10.06 -26.79 -33.30
C GLU A 305 9.75 -25.29 -33.29
N PHE A 306 9.94 -24.60 -32.15
CA PHE A 306 9.61 -23.18 -32.03
C PHE A 306 10.43 -22.32 -33.01
N ASN A 307 9.73 -21.65 -33.93
CA ASN A 307 10.35 -20.77 -34.92
C ASN A 307 10.32 -19.32 -34.45
N HIS A 308 11.46 -18.79 -34.03
CA HIS A 308 11.59 -17.41 -33.55
C HIS A 308 11.26 -16.33 -34.59
N THR A 309 11.29 -16.65 -35.89
CA THR A 309 10.87 -15.74 -36.98
C THR A 309 9.42 -15.94 -37.40
N ASN A 310 8.78 -17.04 -36.98
CA ASN A 310 7.36 -17.31 -37.18
C ASN A 310 6.73 -18.03 -35.97
N PRO A 311 6.54 -17.33 -34.83
CA PRO A 311 5.92 -17.93 -33.63
C PRO A 311 4.52 -18.49 -33.88
N SER A 312 3.79 -17.93 -34.86
CA SER A 312 2.43 -18.38 -35.19
C SER A 312 2.36 -19.82 -35.69
N ALA A 313 3.48 -20.39 -36.15
CA ALA A 313 3.58 -21.80 -36.54
C ALA A 313 3.30 -22.77 -35.38
N SER A 314 3.49 -22.34 -34.12
CA SER A 314 3.22 -23.16 -32.95
C SER A 314 1.73 -23.20 -32.55
N ILE A 315 0.88 -22.31 -33.08
CA ILE A 315 -0.51 -22.17 -32.63
C ILE A 315 -1.35 -23.44 -32.87
N PRO A 316 -1.29 -24.14 -34.03
CA PRO A 316 -2.08 -25.37 -34.22
C PRO A 316 -1.80 -26.43 -33.14
N ASP A 317 -0.52 -26.64 -32.82
CA ASP A 317 -0.12 -27.58 -31.76
C ASP A 317 -0.52 -27.07 -30.37
N LEU A 318 -0.45 -25.76 -30.11
CA LEU A 318 -0.92 -25.16 -28.85
C LEU A 318 -2.45 -25.30 -28.68
N LEU A 319 -3.23 -25.18 -29.75
CA LEU A 319 -4.68 -25.43 -29.72
C LEU A 319 -4.97 -26.90 -29.40
N GLN A 320 -4.21 -27.83 -29.97
CA GLN A 320 -4.31 -29.24 -29.62
C GLN A 320 -3.90 -29.49 -28.16
N LEU A 321 -2.82 -28.86 -27.69
CA LEU A 321 -2.34 -28.96 -26.32
C LEU A 321 -3.40 -28.46 -25.34
N LYS A 322 -4.04 -27.31 -25.61
CA LYS A 322 -5.17 -26.78 -24.84
C LYS A 322 -6.29 -27.82 -24.71
N LYS A 323 -6.70 -28.46 -25.81
CA LYS A 323 -7.74 -29.51 -25.80
C LYS A 323 -7.34 -30.69 -24.92
N LEU A 324 -6.09 -31.16 -25.03
CA LEU A 324 -5.57 -32.26 -24.21
C LEU A 324 -5.53 -31.90 -22.72
N ILE A 325 -5.05 -30.71 -22.36
CA ILE A 325 -5.07 -30.23 -20.98
C ILE A 325 -6.52 -30.23 -20.45
N GLN A 326 -7.47 -29.74 -21.24
CA GLN A 326 -8.87 -29.67 -20.86
C GLN A 326 -9.52 -31.06 -20.68
N SER A 327 -9.20 -32.04 -21.53
CA SER A 327 -9.81 -33.37 -21.50
C SER A 327 -9.14 -34.33 -20.49
N ASP A 328 -7.81 -34.31 -20.44
CA ASP A 328 -7.02 -35.37 -19.82
C ASP A 328 -6.69 -35.06 -18.36
N ILE A 329 -6.48 -33.79 -18.01
CA ILE A 329 -6.09 -33.40 -16.64
C ILE A 329 -7.30 -33.32 -15.71
N LYS A 330 -7.31 -34.15 -14.66
CA LYS A 330 -8.40 -34.16 -13.67
C LYS A 330 -8.17 -33.23 -12.48
N ASP A 331 -6.93 -32.85 -12.19
CA ASP A 331 -6.63 -31.86 -11.15
C ASP A 331 -7.07 -30.46 -11.63
N ASP A 332 -8.13 -29.93 -11.00
CA ASP A 332 -8.74 -28.66 -11.41
C ASP A 332 -7.77 -27.48 -11.31
N TYR A 333 -6.90 -27.46 -10.28
CA TYR A 333 -5.93 -26.38 -10.05
C TYR A 333 -4.92 -26.30 -11.19
N TRP A 334 -4.27 -27.43 -11.53
CA TRP A 334 -3.27 -27.45 -12.60
C TRP A 334 -3.91 -27.31 -13.98
N ARG A 335 -5.10 -27.89 -14.18
CA ARG A 335 -5.85 -27.72 -15.44
C ARG A 335 -6.14 -26.26 -15.70
N GLU A 336 -6.73 -25.54 -14.75
CA GLU A 336 -7.06 -24.11 -14.93
C GLU A 336 -5.81 -23.26 -15.14
N TYR A 337 -4.77 -23.46 -14.32
CA TYR A 337 -3.53 -22.69 -14.42
C TYR A 337 -2.85 -22.89 -15.80
N LYS A 338 -2.72 -24.15 -16.25
CA LYS A 338 -2.04 -24.47 -17.50
C LYS A 338 -2.87 -24.15 -18.75
N LEU A 339 -4.20 -24.19 -18.67
CA LEU A 339 -5.07 -23.69 -19.74
C LEU A 339 -4.87 -22.19 -19.95
N ASN A 340 -4.80 -21.40 -18.88
CA ASN A 340 -4.56 -19.96 -18.99
C ASN A 340 -3.19 -19.65 -19.61
N GLU A 341 -2.14 -20.39 -19.23
CA GLU A 341 -0.81 -20.25 -19.86
C GLU A 341 -0.85 -20.61 -21.36
N ALA A 342 -1.53 -21.69 -21.73
CA ALA A 342 -1.66 -22.11 -23.13
C ALA A 342 -2.46 -21.10 -23.98
N GLU A 343 -3.56 -20.56 -23.45
CA GLU A 343 -4.35 -19.52 -24.12
C GLU A 343 -3.55 -18.23 -24.30
N GLN A 344 -2.80 -17.80 -23.29
CA GLN A 344 -1.92 -16.64 -23.42
C GLN A 344 -0.82 -16.87 -24.46
N LEU A 345 -0.22 -18.06 -24.51
CA LEU A 345 0.76 -18.43 -25.54
C LEU A 345 0.18 -18.41 -26.96
N ILE A 346 -1.07 -18.85 -27.14
CA ILE A 346 -1.75 -18.75 -28.45
C ILE A 346 -1.86 -17.29 -28.89
N LEU A 347 -2.24 -16.40 -27.96
CA LEU A 347 -2.36 -14.96 -28.26
C LEU A 347 -0.99 -14.31 -28.52
N ASP A 348 0.03 -14.67 -27.74
CA ASP A 348 1.40 -14.15 -27.89
C ASP A 348 2.00 -14.61 -29.23
N CYS A 349 1.91 -15.90 -29.56
CA CYS A 349 2.38 -16.45 -30.85
C CYS A 349 1.60 -15.87 -32.04
N GLY A 350 0.33 -15.54 -31.85
CA GLY A 350 -0.51 -14.92 -32.87
C GLY A 350 -0.30 -13.43 -33.04
N GLY A 351 0.54 -12.80 -32.22
CA GLY A 351 0.79 -11.35 -32.25
C GLY A 351 -0.48 -10.53 -32.03
N PHE A 352 -1.41 -11.04 -31.20
CA PHE A 352 -2.66 -10.36 -30.88
C PHE A 352 -2.39 -9.07 -30.12
N TYR A 353 -3.16 -8.04 -30.42
CA TYR A 353 -3.18 -6.78 -29.67
C TYR A 353 -4.62 -6.29 -29.63
N LEU A 354 -5.14 -6.08 -28.42
CA LEU A 354 -6.54 -5.76 -28.15
C LEU A 354 -6.62 -4.55 -27.22
N GLU A 355 -7.48 -3.59 -27.52
CA GLU A 355 -7.70 -2.40 -26.70
C GLU A 355 -9.17 -1.96 -26.70
N ALA A 356 -9.62 -1.40 -25.57
CA ALA A 356 -10.90 -0.74 -25.44
C ALA A 356 -10.65 0.66 -24.87
N ILE A 357 -10.76 1.67 -25.73
CA ILE A 357 -10.35 3.04 -25.44
C ILE A 357 -11.58 3.91 -25.18
N SER A 358 -11.64 4.55 -24.01
CA SER A 358 -12.62 5.60 -23.72
C SER A 358 -12.16 6.96 -24.25
N LYS A 359 -13.12 7.82 -24.60
CA LYS A 359 -12.82 9.20 -25.05
C LYS A 359 -12.18 10.07 -23.96
N ASP A 360 -12.47 9.76 -22.70
CA ASP A 360 -12.00 10.49 -21.53
C ASP A 360 -11.55 9.47 -20.47
N PHE A 361 -10.66 9.87 -19.57
CA PHE A 361 -10.15 9.02 -18.51
C PHE A 361 -11.12 8.83 -17.36
N SER A 362 -12.10 9.72 -17.22
CA SER A 362 -13.10 9.70 -16.15
C SER A 362 -14.52 9.56 -16.71
N HIS A 363 -15.35 8.81 -16.00
CA HIS A 363 -16.75 8.58 -16.35
C HIS A 363 -17.67 8.75 -15.13
N VAL A 364 -18.82 9.41 -15.33
CA VAL A 364 -19.84 9.61 -14.30
C VAL A 364 -20.97 8.59 -14.51
N PRO A 365 -21.32 7.77 -13.50
CA PRO A 365 -22.43 6.81 -13.60
C PRO A 365 -23.75 7.45 -14.05
N GLY A 366 -24.44 6.78 -14.98
CA GLY A 366 -25.68 7.30 -15.58
C GLY A 366 -25.48 8.06 -16.88
N ASP A 367 -24.25 8.50 -17.18
CA ASP A 367 -23.94 9.16 -18.45
C ASP A 367 -23.60 8.13 -19.55
N SER A 368 -23.51 8.62 -20.79
CA SER A 368 -23.09 7.86 -21.97
C SER A 368 -21.58 7.66 -21.98
N LEU A 369 -21.12 6.41 -22.03
CA LEU A 369 -19.72 6.04 -22.20
C LEU A 369 -19.50 5.64 -23.67
N HIS A 370 -18.58 6.35 -24.33
CA HIS A 370 -18.16 6.07 -25.70
C HIS A 370 -16.84 5.30 -25.70
N LEU A 371 -16.82 4.14 -26.34
CA LEU A 371 -15.66 3.27 -26.50
C LEU A 371 -15.29 3.08 -27.97
N LYS A 372 -14.00 3.22 -28.26
CA LYS A 372 -13.35 2.70 -29.45
C LYS A 372 -12.70 1.36 -29.11
N ILE A 373 -13.22 0.29 -29.69
CA ILE A 373 -12.74 -1.07 -29.47
C ILE A 373 -11.90 -1.48 -30.67
N SER A 374 -10.63 -1.78 -30.45
CA SER A 374 -9.69 -2.08 -31.53
C SER A 374 -9.00 -3.41 -31.30
N PHE A 375 -8.77 -4.14 -32.38
CA PHE A 375 -7.97 -5.36 -32.33
C PHE A 375 -7.18 -5.60 -33.62
N ILE A 376 -6.10 -6.37 -33.49
CA ILE A 376 -5.27 -6.88 -34.59
C ILE A 376 -4.64 -8.21 -34.17
N HIS A 377 -4.41 -9.10 -35.13
CA HIS A 377 -3.56 -10.29 -34.99
C HIS A 377 -2.58 -10.34 -36.16
N ARG A 378 -1.49 -11.09 -36.04
CA ARG A 378 -0.39 -11.15 -37.03
C ARG A 378 -0.02 -12.60 -37.40
N SER A 379 -1.02 -13.47 -37.33
CA SER A 379 -0.92 -14.89 -37.69
C SER A 379 -1.50 -15.14 -39.08
N ASN A 380 -1.02 -16.19 -39.75
CA ASN A 380 -1.59 -16.67 -41.03
C ASN A 380 -2.82 -17.58 -40.86
N LEU A 381 -3.41 -17.58 -39.66
CA LEU A 381 -4.57 -18.41 -39.31
C LEU A 381 -5.88 -17.69 -39.58
N ASN A 382 -6.95 -18.48 -39.73
CA ASN A 382 -8.31 -17.99 -39.82
C ASN A 382 -8.80 -17.56 -38.43
N VAL A 383 -8.87 -16.24 -38.23
CA VAL A 383 -9.36 -15.61 -37.00
C VAL A 383 -10.67 -14.89 -37.28
N LYS A 384 -11.65 -15.09 -36.41
CA LYS A 384 -12.93 -14.37 -36.44
C LYS A 384 -13.25 -13.81 -35.07
N LEU A 385 -13.66 -12.55 -35.02
CA LEU A 385 -14.29 -11.98 -33.84
C LEU A 385 -15.77 -12.40 -33.86
N ILE A 386 -16.14 -13.26 -32.90
CA ILE A 386 -17.49 -13.82 -32.81
C ILE A 386 -18.36 -13.17 -31.72
N GLY A 387 -17.76 -12.36 -30.84
CA GLY A 387 -18.52 -11.64 -29.82
C GLY A 387 -17.70 -10.58 -29.10
N ILE A 388 -18.39 -9.54 -28.65
CA ILE A 388 -17.87 -8.55 -27.71
C ILE A 388 -18.91 -8.39 -26.61
N HIS A 389 -18.52 -8.64 -25.36
CA HIS A 389 -19.38 -8.43 -24.20
C HIS A 389 -18.76 -7.39 -23.26
N THR A 390 -19.59 -6.73 -22.44
CA THR A 390 -19.09 -5.91 -21.33
C THR A 390 -19.82 -6.27 -20.06
N GLY A 391 -19.15 -6.17 -18.91
CA GLY A 391 -19.78 -6.37 -17.59
C GLY A 391 -20.68 -5.19 -17.15
N ILE A 392 -20.67 -4.08 -17.90
CA ILE A 392 -21.29 -2.80 -17.49
C ILE A 392 -22.76 -2.73 -17.95
N PHE A 393 -23.11 -3.41 -19.05
CA PHE A 393 -24.46 -3.49 -19.62
C PHE A 393 -24.51 -4.66 -20.61
N LYS A 394 -25.69 -5.30 -20.75
CA LYS A 394 -25.94 -6.33 -21.75
C LYS A 394 -26.07 -5.68 -23.13
N ALA A 395 -24.97 -5.26 -23.75
CA ALA A 395 -24.96 -5.16 -25.20
C ALA A 395 -24.83 -6.57 -25.77
N ASP A 396 -25.88 -6.99 -26.46
CA ASP A 396 -25.91 -8.19 -27.27
C ASP A 396 -25.14 -7.90 -28.57
N THR A 397 -24.11 -8.66 -28.89
CA THR A 397 -23.55 -8.64 -30.25
C THR A 397 -22.84 -9.96 -30.57
N THR A 398 -23.60 -10.90 -31.16
CA THR A 398 -23.05 -11.99 -31.98
C THR A 398 -22.44 -11.37 -33.24
N LEU A 399 -21.17 -11.01 -33.15
CA LEU A 399 -20.37 -10.59 -34.30
C LEU A 399 -19.95 -11.83 -35.09
N ASN A 400 -19.60 -11.68 -36.36
CA ASN A 400 -18.94 -12.73 -37.13
C ASN A 400 -17.99 -12.06 -38.12
N VAL A 401 -17.09 -11.25 -37.59
CA VAL A 401 -16.17 -10.43 -38.37
C VAL A 401 -14.92 -11.26 -38.65
N SER A 402 -14.67 -11.57 -39.92
CA SER A 402 -13.39 -12.16 -40.35
C SER A 402 -12.27 -11.15 -40.17
N CYS A 403 -11.15 -11.59 -39.60
CA CYS A 403 -10.01 -10.76 -39.28
C CYS A 403 -8.86 -11.09 -40.24
N GLY A 404 -8.40 -10.09 -41.00
CA GLY A 404 -7.23 -10.24 -41.86
C GLY A 404 -5.92 -10.20 -41.06
N SER A 405 -4.92 -10.95 -41.52
CA SER A 405 -3.59 -10.95 -40.91
C SER A 405 -2.96 -9.56 -40.99
N ASN A 406 -2.55 -9.04 -39.84
CA ASN A 406 -1.99 -7.70 -39.65
C ASN A 406 -2.91 -6.56 -40.12
N GLU A 407 -4.23 -6.79 -40.15
CA GLU A 407 -5.23 -5.77 -40.44
C GLU A 407 -5.90 -5.31 -39.14
N LYS A 408 -5.86 -4.00 -38.87
CA LYS A 408 -6.51 -3.42 -37.69
C LYS A 408 -8.02 -3.33 -37.92
N THR A 409 -8.80 -3.81 -36.97
CA THR A 409 -10.26 -3.64 -36.94
C THR A 409 -10.66 -2.73 -35.79
N ASP A 410 -11.47 -1.72 -36.10
CA ASP A 410 -12.00 -0.73 -35.14
C ASP A 410 -13.53 -0.82 -35.09
N ILE A 411 -14.08 -0.76 -33.88
CA ILE A 411 -15.53 -0.75 -33.61
C ILE A 411 -15.83 0.34 -32.59
N ASP A 412 -16.61 1.34 -33.00
CA ASP A 412 -17.06 2.43 -32.13
C ASP A 412 -18.47 2.15 -31.57
N LYS A 413 -18.62 2.24 -30.24
CA LYS A 413 -19.88 2.01 -29.53
C LYS A 413 -20.07 3.00 -28.39
N SER A 414 -21.31 3.48 -28.24
CA SER A 414 -21.74 4.28 -27.09
C SER A 414 -22.84 3.57 -26.33
N PHE A 415 -22.87 3.71 -25.02
CA PHE A 415 -23.87 3.08 -24.16
C PHE A 415 -24.11 3.89 -22.90
N ILE A 416 -25.34 3.82 -22.39
CA ILE A 416 -25.70 4.45 -21.11
C ILE A 416 -25.31 3.51 -19.97
N THR A 417 -24.48 4.01 -19.06
CA THR A 417 -24.06 3.23 -17.90
C THR A 417 -25.11 3.25 -16.79
N PRO A 418 -25.23 2.17 -15.98
CA PRO A 418 -26.14 2.19 -14.83
C PRO A 418 -25.75 3.26 -13.81
N SER A 419 -26.73 3.94 -13.22
CA SER A 419 -26.45 4.91 -12.14
C SER A 419 -25.95 4.26 -10.85
N SER A 420 -26.05 2.94 -10.73
CA SER A 420 -25.53 2.11 -9.62
C SER A 420 -24.09 1.62 -9.84
N MET A 421 -23.46 1.99 -10.96
CA MET A 421 -22.08 1.60 -11.26
C MET A 421 -21.14 2.03 -10.11
N PRO A 422 -20.35 1.12 -9.53
CA PRO A 422 -19.51 1.44 -8.39
C PRO A 422 -18.40 2.40 -8.76
N TYR A 423 -18.09 3.34 -7.87
CA TYR A 423 -16.95 4.23 -8.03
C TYR A 423 -15.61 3.48 -7.96
N THR A 424 -14.61 4.02 -8.65
CA THR A 424 -13.23 3.53 -8.59
C THR A 424 -12.66 3.78 -7.21
N CYS A 425 -12.44 2.71 -6.46
CA CYS A 425 -11.80 2.75 -5.15
C CYS A 425 -11.17 1.38 -4.86
N PRO A 426 -9.91 1.33 -4.38
CA PRO A 426 -9.30 0.09 -3.93
C PRO A 426 -10.21 -0.65 -2.93
N PHE A 427 -10.42 -1.95 -3.14
CA PHE A 427 -11.48 -2.68 -2.44
C PHE A 427 -11.27 -2.73 -0.92
N TRP A 428 -10.02 -2.68 -0.45
CA TRP A 428 -9.66 -2.67 0.97
C TRP A 428 -9.84 -1.30 1.65
N LEU A 429 -10.09 -0.23 0.87
CA LEU A 429 -10.34 1.13 1.37
C LEU A 429 -11.83 1.53 1.29
N LYS A 430 -12.70 0.60 0.90
CA LYS A 430 -14.14 0.87 0.78
C LYS A 430 -14.85 0.95 2.13
N GLU A 431 -14.37 0.18 3.10
CA GLU A 431 -14.85 0.16 4.48
C GLU A 431 -13.72 0.66 5.38
N GLU A 432 -14.06 1.31 6.50
CA GLU A 432 -13.07 1.71 7.49
C GLU A 432 -12.37 0.47 8.08
N SER A 433 -11.07 0.59 8.33
CA SER A 433 -10.28 -0.44 9.01
C SER A 433 -10.75 -0.62 10.45
N GLU A 434 -10.75 -1.86 10.94
CA GLU A 434 -11.09 -2.20 12.31
C GLU A 434 -9.85 -2.70 13.04
N GLY A 435 -9.33 -1.90 13.98
CA GLY A 435 -8.07 -2.19 14.66
C GLY A 435 -6.90 -2.32 13.67
N GLY A 436 -6.08 -3.36 13.83
CA GLY A 436 -4.93 -3.63 12.96
C GLY A 436 -5.25 -4.31 11.63
N ARG A 437 -6.48 -4.20 11.10
CA ARG A 437 -6.93 -4.94 9.91
C ARG A 437 -7.83 -4.12 8.98
N PHE A 438 -7.70 -4.34 7.68
CA PHE A 438 -8.67 -3.88 6.68
C PHE A 438 -9.95 -4.72 6.77
N SER A 439 -11.11 -4.06 6.70
CA SER A 439 -12.43 -4.69 6.75
C SER A 439 -12.77 -5.36 5.42
N ILE A 440 -12.30 -6.60 5.25
CA ILE A 440 -12.47 -7.38 4.01
C ILE A 440 -13.27 -8.66 4.31
N LYS A 441 -14.51 -8.70 3.85
CA LYS A 441 -15.45 -9.79 4.14
C LYS A 441 -15.19 -11.04 3.30
N ASP A 442 -15.04 -10.88 1.99
CA ASP A 442 -14.81 -11.98 1.05
C ASP A 442 -13.43 -12.61 1.23
N LEU A 443 -13.38 -13.94 1.26
CA LEU A 443 -12.17 -14.70 1.58
C LEU A 443 -11.10 -14.61 0.49
N ASN A 444 -11.49 -14.52 -0.79
CA ASN A 444 -10.55 -14.34 -1.90
C ASN A 444 -9.94 -12.94 -1.89
N ASP A 445 -10.75 -11.95 -1.56
CA ASP A 445 -10.31 -10.56 -1.47
C ASP A 445 -9.27 -10.35 -0.38
N ARG A 446 -9.36 -11.08 0.74
CA ARG A 446 -8.39 -10.99 1.86
C ARG A 446 -6.96 -11.28 1.44
N ILE A 447 -6.79 -12.15 0.43
CA ILE A 447 -5.46 -12.55 -0.07
C ILE A 447 -5.02 -11.83 -1.35
N THR A 448 -5.93 -11.09 -1.98
CA THR A 448 -5.72 -10.50 -3.30
C THR A 448 -4.95 -9.17 -3.21
N ALA A 449 -3.98 -8.96 -4.12
CA ALA A 449 -3.28 -7.68 -4.24
C ALA A 449 -4.17 -6.56 -4.77
N VAL A 450 -4.74 -6.77 -5.96
CA VAL A 450 -5.67 -5.85 -6.61
C VAL A 450 -6.76 -6.66 -7.30
N LYS A 451 -7.99 -6.16 -7.26
CA LYS A 451 -9.07 -6.74 -8.05
C LYS A 451 -8.93 -6.37 -9.51
N ASN A 452 -9.40 -7.27 -10.38
CA ASN A 452 -9.67 -6.89 -11.75
C ASN A 452 -10.69 -5.76 -11.78
N SER A 453 -10.51 -4.84 -12.74
CA SER A 453 -11.52 -3.84 -13.05
C SER A 453 -12.84 -4.53 -13.37
N THR A 454 -13.94 -4.05 -12.80
CA THR A 454 -15.28 -4.46 -13.25
C THR A 454 -15.63 -3.87 -14.61
N GLN A 455 -14.82 -2.90 -15.07
CA GLN A 455 -14.98 -2.17 -16.31
C GLN A 455 -14.09 -2.79 -17.39
N GLN A 456 -14.57 -3.91 -17.93
CA GLN A 456 -13.88 -4.69 -18.96
C GLN A 456 -14.74 -4.89 -20.21
N VAL A 457 -14.06 -4.97 -21.34
CA VAL A 457 -14.57 -5.49 -22.62
C VAL A 457 -14.03 -6.89 -22.80
N ILE A 458 -14.91 -7.87 -23.02
CA ILE A 458 -14.58 -9.27 -23.26
C ILE A 458 -14.66 -9.52 -24.76
N PHE A 459 -13.52 -9.80 -25.38
CA PHE A 459 -13.45 -10.23 -26.77
C PHE A 459 -13.60 -11.75 -26.84
N ILE A 460 -14.38 -12.24 -27.81
CA ILE A 460 -14.53 -13.66 -28.06
C ILE A 460 -14.08 -13.93 -29.49
N PHE A 461 -12.97 -14.63 -29.64
CA PHE A 461 -12.41 -15.01 -30.93
C PHE A 461 -12.65 -16.49 -31.22
N SER A 462 -12.85 -16.80 -32.50
CA SER A 462 -12.68 -18.14 -33.05
C SER A 462 -11.36 -18.18 -33.82
N ILE A 463 -10.46 -19.07 -33.46
CA ILE A 463 -9.16 -19.29 -34.12
C ILE A 463 -9.14 -20.74 -34.60
N GLU A 464 -9.15 -20.97 -35.92
CA GLU A 464 -9.23 -22.32 -36.50
C GLU A 464 -10.38 -23.19 -35.93
N SER A 465 -11.50 -22.55 -35.56
CA SER A 465 -12.69 -23.13 -34.90
C SER A 465 -12.65 -23.26 -33.38
N ASP A 466 -11.53 -22.97 -32.73
CA ASP A 466 -11.43 -22.94 -31.26
C ASP A 466 -11.78 -21.57 -30.69
N THR A 467 -12.56 -21.56 -29.62
CA THR A 467 -12.98 -20.31 -28.96
C THR A 467 -11.94 -19.87 -27.92
N ILE A 468 -11.57 -18.59 -27.96
CA ILE A 468 -10.72 -17.92 -26.96
C ILE A 468 -11.42 -16.66 -26.45
N ILE A 469 -11.41 -16.49 -25.13
CA ILE A 469 -12.04 -15.37 -24.43
C ILE A 469 -10.96 -14.45 -23.88
N CYS A 470 -10.96 -13.18 -24.29
CA CYS A 470 -9.93 -12.21 -23.96
C CYS A 470 -10.54 -10.98 -23.26
N PRO A 471 -10.58 -10.94 -21.91
CA PRO A 471 -11.00 -9.76 -21.16
C PRO A 471 -9.95 -8.63 -21.26
N ARG A 472 -10.37 -7.38 -21.46
CA ARG A 472 -9.51 -6.20 -21.48
C ARG A 472 -10.11 -5.06 -20.66
N ASP A 473 -9.30 -4.48 -19.79
CA ASP A 473 -9.68 -3.28 -19.04
C ASP A 473 -9.95 -2.12 -20.03
N ILE A 474 -10.97 -1.32 -19.75
CA ILE A 474 -11.20 -0.07 -20.48
C ILE A 474 -10.13 0.94 -20.05
N ILE A 475 -9.46 1.54 -21.02
CA ILE A 475 -8.37 2.49 -20.80
C ILE A 475 -8.65 3.82 -21.51
N TYR A 476 -8.00 4.87 -21.04
CA TYR A 476 -7.80 6.11 -21.77
C TYR A 476 -6.34 6.20 -22.22
N LYS A 477 -6.12 6.63 -23.46
CA LYS A 477 -4.79 6.79 -24.07
C LYS A 477 -4.56 8.23 -24.48
N TRP A 478 -3.32 8.69 -24.32
CA TRP A 478 -2.86 9.97 -24.83
C TRP A 478 -1.39 9.89 -25.22
N VAL A 479 -0.92 10.88 -25.99
CA VAL A 479 0.50 10.98 -26.35
C VAL A 479 1.10 12.14 -25.56
N ASP A 480 2.12 11.82 -24.78
CA ASP A 480 2.99 12.80 -24.14
C ASP A 480 4.18 13.12 -25.07
N PRO A 481 4.50 14.40 -25.34
CA PRO A 481 5.59 14.76 -26.26
C PRO A 481 6.98 14.25 -25.87
N VAL A 482 7.21 13.93 -24.59
CA VAL A 482 8.50 13.44 -24.06
C VAL A 482 8.48 11.93 -23.87
N ARG A 483 7.39 11.38 -23.35
CA ARG A 483 7.29 9.96 -22.94
C ARG A 483 6.65 9.06 -24.00
N GLY A 484 6.02 9.62 -25.02
CA GLY A 484 5.32 8.87 -26.06
C GLY A 484 3.90 8.46 -25.65
N GLU A 485 3.44 7.31 -26.13
CA GLU A 485 2.10 6.80 -25.79
C GLU A 485 2.00 6.43 -24.31
N LEU A 486 1.05 7.05 -23.61
CA LEU A 486 0.71 6.75 -22.23
C LEU A 486 -0.73 6.28 -22.14
N SER A 487 -1.03 5.51 -21.11
CA SER A 487 -2.39 5.02 -20.86
C SER A 487 -2.70 4.94 -19.38
N ARG A 488 -3.99 4.99 -19.05
CA ARG A 488 -4.50 4.70 -17.70
C ARG A 488 -5.88 4.05 -17.77
N THR A 489 -6.23 3.29 -16.74
CA THR A 489 -7.56 2.66 -16.63
C THR A 489 -8.66 3.71 -16.46
N LEU A 490 -9.85 3.42 -16.99
CA LEU A 490 -11.03 4.26 -16.81
C LEU A 490 -11.39 4.43 -15.32
N GLU A 491 -11.57 5.68 -14.90
CA GLU A 491 -11.98 6.05 -13.56
C GLU A 491 -13.49 6.30 -13.51
N VAL A 492 -14.22 5.60 -12.64
CA VAL A 492 -15.64 5.87 -12.39
C VAL A 492 -15.75 6.76 -11.16
N ILE A 493 -16.21 8.00 -11.34
CA ILE A 493 -16.20 9.05 -10.30
C ILE A 493 -17.57 9.72 -10.16
N PRO A 494 -17.89 10.33 -8.99
CA PRO A 494 -19.11 11.11 -8.82
C PRO A 494 -19.16 12.32 -9.78
N PRO A 495 -20.33 12.94 -9.99
CA PRO A 495 -20.46 14.15 -10.82
C PRO A 495 -19.57 15.32 -10.36
N LEU A 496 -19.20 15.35 -9.09
CA LEU A 496 -18.29 16.32 -8.50
C LEU A 496 -17.48 15.67 -7.37
N SER A 497 -16.28 16.20 -7.12
CA SER A 497 -15.49 15.93 -5.92
C SER A 497 -15.74 17.03 -4.89
N ILE A 498 -15.85 16.66 -3.61
CA ILE A 498 -15.98 17.59 -2.50
C ILE A 498 -14.85 17.31 -1.52
N THR A 499 -13.98 18.29 -1.25
CA THR A 499 -12.81 18.14 -0.38
C THR A 499 -12.74 19.25 0.66
N PHE A 500 -12.38 18.92 1.89
CA PHE A 500 -11.93 19.92 2.85
C PHE A 500 -10.49 20.32 2.55
N THR A 501 -10.12 21.54 2.93
CA THR A 501 -8.72 21.98 2.91
C THR A 501 -7.93 21.40 4.10
N GLU A 502 -8.61 21.01 5.17
CA GLU A 502 -8.03 20.48 6.40
C GLU A 502 -8.61 19.10 6.75
N ASN A 503 -7.76 18.20 7.25
CA ASN A 503 -8.15 16.85 7.68
C ASN A 503 -8.80 16.82 9.08
N SER A 504 -8.58 17.88 9.86
CA SER A 504 -9.13 18.08 11.20
C SER A 504 -9.30 19.58 11.46
N HIS A 505 -10.35 19.95 12.20
CA HIS A 505 -10.62 21.30 12.65
C HIS A 505 -10.66 21.36 14.17
N ILE A 506 -9.94 22.33 14.74
CA ILE A 506 -9.85 22.50 16.19
C ILE A 506 -10.55 23.79 16.57
N PHE A 507 -11.49 23.69 17.49
CA PHE A 507 -12.28 24.81 17.99
C PHE A 507 -11.92 25.08 19.44
N ARG A 508 -11.56 26.34 19.73
CA ARG A 508 -11.22 26.79 21.08
C ARG A 508 -12.48 27.12 21.85
N GLY A 509 -12.87 26.25 22.78
CA GLY A 509 -14.08 26.46 23.58
C GLY A 509 -15.34 26.50 22.71
N GLN A 510 -16.02 27.64 22.62
CA GLN A 510 -17.22 27.82 21.79
C GLN A 510 -17.01 28.78 20.61
N SER A 511 -15.76 29.17 20.35
CA SER A 511 -15.43 30.09 19.26
C SER A 511 -15.73 29.47 17.91
N SER A 512 -16.33 30.25 17.02
CA SER A 512 -16.51 29.89 15.62
C SER A 512 -15.16 29.82 14.91
N ALA A 513 -15.03 28.88 13.97
CA ALA A 513 -13.89 28.82 13.07
C ALA A 513 -14.34 28.50 11.64
N PRO A 514 -13.59 28.99 10.62
CA PRO A 514 -13.92 28.74 9.24
C PRO A 514 -13.63 27.27 8.87
N VAL A 515 -14.61 26.62 8.27
CA VAL A 515 -14.48 25.32 7.61
C VAL A 515 -14.61 25.53 6.11
N THR A 516 -13.53 25.29 5.38
CA THR A 516 -13.49 25.52 3.94
C THR A 516 -13.71 24.22 3.17
N VAL A 517 -14.61 24.26 2.20
CA VAL A 517 -14.92 23.16 1.28
C VAL A 517 -14.66 23.59 -0.14
N ILE A 518 -13.97 22.74 -0.90
CA ILE A 518 -13.70 22.89 -2.33
C ILE A 518 -14.54 21.87 -3.08
N LEU A 519 -15.32 22.35 -4.03
CA LEU A 519 -16.09 21.52 -4.97
C LEU A 519 -15.41 21.59 -6.33
N LYS A 520 -15.18 20.44 -6.96
CA LYS A 520 -14.65 20.33 -8.32
C LYS A 520 -15.59 19.54 -9.20
N ALA A 521 -16.05 20.14 -10.30
CA ALA A 521 -16.96 19.48 -11.24
C ALA A 521 -16.23 18.39 -12.06
N ASN A 522 -16.79 17.18 -12.10
CA ASN A 522 -16.32 16.09 -12.98
C ASN A 522 -17.16 15.99 -14.27
N LYS A 523 -18.22 16.80 -14.38
CA LYS A 523 -19.02 17.00 -15.60
C LYS A 523 -19.56 18.44 -15.65
N SER A 524 -19.95 18.89 -16.83
CA SER A 524 -20.57 20.19 -17.04
C SER A 524 -22.00 20.27 -16.46
N ASP A 525 -22.50 21.49 -16.33
CA ASP A 525 -23.89 21.84 -16.01
C ASP A 525 -24.39 21.28 -14.66
N LEU A 526 -23.63 21.54 -13.59
CA LEU A 526 -23.98 21.15 -12.23
C LEU A 526 -24.55 22.35 -11.46
N SER A 527 -25.83 22.27 -11.11
CA SER A 527 -26.52 23.25 -10.28
C SER A 527 -27.22 22.57 -9.11
N GLY A 528 -26.90 22.98 -7.89
CA GLY A 528 -27.39 22.34 -6.67
C GLY A 528 -27.08 23.14 -5.42
N ARG A 529 -27.19 22.49 -4.26
CA ARG A 529 -27.00 23.10 -2.94
C ARG A 529 -26.16 22.22 -2.05
N ILE A 530 -25.25 22.81 -1.30
CA ILE A 530 -24.38 22.12 -0.35
C ILE A 530 -24.63 22.61 1.08
N HIS A 531 -24.60 21.71 2.04
CA HIS A 531 -24.58 22.02 3.47
C HIS A 531 -23.58 21.11 4.19
N LEU A 532 -23.25 21.45 5.43
CA LEU A 532 -22.46 20.59 6.31
C LEU A 532 -23.39 19.80 7.22
N LYS A 533 -23.21 18.48 7.28
CA LYS A 533 -23.73 17.65 8.37
C LYS A 533 -22.71 17.72 9.50
N LEU A 534 -23.13 18.34 10.60
CA LEU A 534 -22.29 18.60 11.76
C LEU A 534 -22.61 17.62 12.91
N PRO A 535 -21.76 17.56 13.95
CA PRO A 535 -22.14 16.95 15.23
C PRO A 535 -23.45 17.55 15.76
N GLU A 536 -24.16 16.82 16.60
CA GLU A 536 -25.42 17.28 17.16
C GLU A 536 -25.25 18.65 17.86
N LYS A 537 -26.25 19.54 17.76
CA LYS A 537 -26.24 20.92 18.32
C LYS A 537 -25.17 21.89 17.76
N TRP A 538 -24.19 21.44 17.00
CA TRP A 538 -23.24 22.32 16.31
C TRP A 538 -23.93 23.04 15.14
N ASN A 539 -23.48 24.25 14.82
CA ASN A 539 -24.11 25.09 13.80
C ASN A 539 -23.11 25.60 12.76
N ALA A 540 -23.57 25.79 11.52
CA ALA A 540 -22.83 26.43 10.44
C ALA A 540 -23.54 27.70 9.95
N ASN A 541 -22.78 28.74 9.63
CA ASN A 541 -23.26 29.94 8.97
C ASN A 541 -22.46 30.20 7.67
N PRO A 542 -23.10 30.28 6.49
CA PRO A 542 -24.52 30.04 6.25
C PRO A 542 -24.90 28.56 6.48
N PRO A 543 -26.18 28.22 6.72
CA PRO A 543 -26.59 26.82 6.91
C PRO A 543 -26.49 25.99 5.61
N TYR A 544 -26.50 26.64 4.45
CA TYR A 544 -26.27 26.05 3.13
C TYR A 544 -25.75 27.10 2.14
N ALA A 545 -25.19 26.63 1.02
CA ALA A 545 -24.76 27.47 -0.10
C ALA A 545 -25.27 26.90 -1.42
N ASN A 546 -25.62 27.79 -2.36
CA ASN A 546 -25.95 27.41 -3.74
C ASN A 546 -24.66 27.25 -4.55
N VAL A 547 -24.64 26.25 -5.43
CA VAL A 547 -23.48 25.91 -6.26
C VAL A 547 -23.93 25.87 -7.72
N ASN A 548 -23.17 26.54 -8.58
CA ASN A 548 -23.33 26.48 -10.02
C ASN A 548 -21.95 26.34 -10.67
N LEU A 549 -21.70 25.19 -11.30
CA LEU A 549 -20.47 24.86 -12.00
C LEU A 549 -20.84 24.54 -13.46
N SER A 550 -20.44 25.40 -14.39
CA SER A 550 -20.90 25.34 -15.79
C SER A 550 -20.13 24.31 -16.59
N LYS A 551 -18.82 24.19 -16.37
CA LYS A 551 -17.93 23.32 -17.14
C LYS A 551 -17.35 22.22 -16.26
N LYS A 552 -16.97 21.11 -16.90
CA LYS A 552 -16.06 20.14 -16.30
C LYS A 552 -14.79 20.85 -15.83
N ASP A 553 -14.29 20.42 -14.68
CA ASP A 553 -13.12 20.97 -13.98
C ASP A 553 -13.29 22.38 -13.39
N ASP A 554 -14.48 22.99 -13.48
CA ASP A 554 -14.79 24.20 -12.70
C ASP A 554 -14.65 23.89 -11.20
N GLU A 555 -14.06 24.83 -10.46
CA GLU A 555 -13.84 24.74 -9.02
C GLU A 555 -14.55 25.88 -8.30
N LEU A 556 -15.14 25.58 -7.14
CA LEU A 556 -15.76 26.56 -6.25
C LEU A 556 -15.29 26.32 -4.81
N ARG A 557 -14.77 27.37 -4.19
CA ARG A 557 -14.40 27.39 -2.77
C ARG A 557 -15.51 28.05 -1.96
N LEU A 558 -15.95 27.37 -0.90
CA LEU A 558 -16.97 27.85 0.02
C LEU A 558 -16.45 27.78 1.45
N ILE A 559 -16.83 28.76 2.27
CA ILE A 559 -16.44 28.86 3.67
C ILE A 559 -17.73 28.82 4.51
N PHE A 560 -17.74 27.97 5.52
CA PHE A 560 -18.78 27.88 6.53
C PHE A 560 -18.18 28.25 7.89
N GLU A 561 -18.73 29.25 8.56
CA GLU A 561 -18.38 29.54 9.94
C GLU A 561 -19.07 28.50 10.84
N VAL A 562 -18.28 27.56 11.38
CA VAL A 562 -18.79 26.47 12.23
C VAL A 562 -18.59 26.84 13.69
N SER A 563 -19.64 26.71 14.50
CA SER A 563 -19.61 27.00 15.93
C SER A 563 -19.96 25.74 16.72
N PRO A 564 -19.08 25.30 17.64
CA PRO A 564 -19.32 24.09 18.41
C PRO A 564 -20.27 24.31 19.59
N ASP A 565 -20.97 23.25 19.98
CA ASP A 565 -21.75 23.21 21.22
C ASP A 565 -20.85 22.89 22.43
N ARG A 566 -21.26 23.29 23.64
CA ARG A 566 -20.46 23.07 24.86
C ARG A 566 -20.44 21.61 25.32
N GLU A 567 -21.47 20.82 25.01
CA GLU A 567 -21.63 19.46 25.53
C GLU A 567 -20.95 18.38 24.67
N ILE A 568 -20.56 18.72 23.45
CA ILE A 568 -20.00 17.77 22.48
C ILE A 568 -18.58 18.19 22.13
N ASP A 569 -17.63 17.39 22.61
CA ASP A 569 -16.19 17.67 22.52
C ASP A 569 -15.58 17.29 21.17
N SER A 570 -16.22 16.40 20.41
CA SER A 570 -15.72 15.96 19.12
C SER A 570 -16.80 15.36 18.24
N GLY A 571 -16.57 15.37 16.94
CA GLY A 571 -17.32 14.59 15.97
C GLY A 571 -16.72 14.71 14.58
N ILE A 572 -17.52 14.41 13.58
CA ILE A 572 -17.12 14.50 12.18
C ILE A 572 -18.00 15.51 11.43
N ILE A 573 -17.41 16.19 10.45
CA ILE A 573 -18.12 17.06 9.52
C ILE A 573 -18.16 16.37 8.16
N ILE A 574 -19.36 16.26 7.60
CA ILE A 574 -19.57 15.64 6.28
C ILE A 574 -20.25 16.69 5.37
N PRO A 575 -19.68 17.02 4.21
CA PRO A 575 -20.33 17.92 3.28
C PRO A 575 -21.33 17.14 2.42
N GLU A 576 -22.58 17.61 2.37
CA GLU A 576 -23.64 17.00 1.56
C GLU A 576 -24.03 17.94 0.42
N PHE A 577 -23.63 17.60 -0.81
CA PHE A 577 -24.13 18.26 -2.01
C PHE A 577 -25.37 17.55 -2.53
N VAL A 578 -26.44 18.30 -2.73
CA VAL A 578 -27.72 17.82 -3.25
C VAL A 578 -27.89 18.32 -4.69
N LEU A 579 -27.93 17.36 -5.62
CA LEU A 579 -28.20 17.58 -7.04
C LEU A 579 -29.54 16.92 -7.36
N LYS A 580 -30.58 17.74 -7.59
CA LYS A 580 -31.97 17.26 -7.66
C LYS A 580 -32.32 16.55 -6.35
N ASP A 581 -32.58 15.23 -6.39
CA ASP A 581 -32.90 14.41 -5.20
C ASP A 581 -31.76 13.46 -4.78
N LYS A 582 -30.58 13.56 -5.40
CA LYS A 582 -29.43 12.71 -5.08
C LYS A 582 -28.40 13.47 -4.24
N LYS A 583 -27.92 12.80 -3.19
CA LYS A 583 -26.85 13.30 -2.32
C LYS A 583 -25.50 12.77 -2.75
N TYR A 584 -24.51 13.66 -2.78
CA TYR A 584 -23.11 13.35 -3.03
C TYR A 584 -22.27 13.85 -1.88
N ILE A 585 -21.42 12.96 -1.35
CA ILE A 585 -20.60 13.18 -0.15
C ILE A 585 -19.15 12.74 -0.37
N HIS A 586 -18.72 12.61 -1.63
CA HIS A 586 -17.46 11.92 -1.97
C HIS A 586 -16.38 12.90 -2.39
N SER A 587 -15.14 12.59 -2.00
CA SER A 587 -13.93 13.20 -2.54
C SER A 587 -13.32 12.27 -3.59
N VAL A 588 -12.63 12.87 -4.57
CA VAL A 588 -11.83 12.16 -5.56
C VAL A 588 -10.37 12.56 -5.35
N ARG A 589 -9.55 11.65 -4.87
CA ARG A 589 -8.10 11.83 -4.73
C ARG A 589 -7.38 11.01 -5.80
N ARG A 590 -6.31 11.58 -6.35
CA ARG A 590 -5.43 10.89 -7.30
C ARG A 590 -4.00 10.88 -6.77
N ILE A 591 -3.33 9.74 -6.90
CA ILE A 591 -1.89 9.60 -6.67
C ILE A 591 -1.24 9.34 -8.02
N ASN A 592 -0.26 10.18 -8.38
CA ASN A 592 0.37 10.18 -9.69
C ASN A 592 1.89 10.27 -9.55
N TYR A 593 2.56 9.13 -9.69
CA TYR A 593 4.01 9.01 -9.72
C TYR A 593 4.43 8.31 -11.01
N ASP A 594 5.57 8.70 -11.59
CA ASP A 594 5.97 8.23 -12.92
C ASP A 594 6.20 6.73 -13.04
N HIS A 595 6.53 6.06 -11.93
CA HIS A 595 6.91 4.65 -11.88
C HIS A 595 5.75 3.70 -11.56
N ILE A 596 4.55 4.20 -11.23
CA ILE A 596 3.36 3.39 -10.96
C ILE A 596 2.16 3.93 -11.74
N PRO A 597 1.13 3.10 -12.03
CA PRO A 597 -0.09 3.60 -12.66
C PRO A 597 -0.79 4.64 -11.77
N VAL A 598 -1.47 5.60 -12.39
CA VAL A 598 -2.30 6.59 -11.65
C VAL A 598 -3.33 5.85 -10.81
N GLN A 599 -3.36 6.15 -9.51
CA GLN A 599 -4.31 5.56 -8.59
C GLN A 599 -5.41 6.58 -8.26
N THR A 600 -6.67 6.18 -8.44
CA THR A 600 -7.83 7.00 -8.09
C THR A 600 -8.57 6.40 -6.90
N ILE A 601 -8.85 7.25 -5.93
CA ILE A 601 -9.49 6.90 -4.67
C ILE A 601 -10.74 7.76 -4.55
N VAL A 602 -11.90 7.11 -4.61
CA VAL A 602 -13.18 7.75 -4.29
C VAL A 602 -13.60 7.30 -2.90
N THR A 603 -13.53 8.21 -1.95
CA THR A 603 -13.88 7.98 -0.54
C THR A 603 -14.91 8.99 -0.10
N ARG A 604 -15.53 8.75 1.06
CA ARG A 604 -16.38 9.76 1.69
C ARG A 604 -15.51 10.95 2.08
N SER A 605 -16.00 12.14 1.77
CA SER A 605 -15.44 13.39 2.22
C SER A 605 -15.87 13.61 3.67
N VAL A 606 -14.90 13.58 4.57
CA VAL A 606 -15.10 13.74 6.00
C VAL A 606 -13.87 14.42 6.59
N THR A 607 -14.08 15.27 7.57
CA THR A 607 -13.02 15.88 8.39
C THR A 607 -13.39 15.75 9.85
N SER A 608 -12.38 15.62 10.71
CA SER A 608 -12.61 15.58 12.16
C SER A 608 -12.87 16.99 12.68
N ALA A 609 -13.70 17.11 13.70
CA ALA A 609 -13.92 18.37 14.40
C ALA A 609 -13.77 18.13 15.89
N VAL A 610 -12.87 18.87 16.53
CA VAL A 610 -12.56 18.72 17.94
C VAL A 610 -12.69 20.06 18.64
N ARG A 611 -13.52 20.09 19.67
CA ARG A 611 -13.65 21.20 20.60
C ARG A 611 -12.71 20.96 21.77
N VAL A 612 -11.72 21.83 21.92
CA VAL A 612 -10.78 21.76 23.04
C VAL A 612 -11.01 22.97 23.94
N ASP A 613 -11.26 22.72 25.22
CA ASP A 613 -11.14 23.76 26.24
C ASP A 613 -9.65 24.03 26.46
N LEU A 614 -9.13 24.95 25.68
CA LEU A 614 -7.71 25.25 25.57
C LEU A 614 -7.46 26.65 26.13
N LYS A 615 -6.84 26.70 27.31
CA LYS A 615 -6.31 27.95 27.85
C LYS A 615 -5.02 28.27 27.12
N THR A 616 -4.90 29.50 26.65
CA THR A 616 -3.72 30.00 25.95
C THR A 616 -3.28 31.31 26.57
N VAL A 617 -2.01 31.64 26.38
CA VAL A 617 -1.49 33.01 26.54
C VAL A 617 -1.14 33.56 25.16
N PRO A 618 -1.21 34.89 24.93
CA PRO A 618 -0.71 35.48 23.69
C PRO A 618 0.77 35.16 23.52
N LEU A 619 1.13 34.58 22.38
CA LEU A 619 2.50 34.19 22.04
C LEU A 619 2.78 34.54 20.58
N LYS A 620 3.96 35.09 20.31
CA LYS A 620 4.55 35.11 18.96
C LYS A 620 5.45 33.89 18.79
N VAL A 621 5.09 33.00 17.87
CA VAL A 621 5.75 31.69 17.66
C VAL A 621 6.64 31.76 16.43
N GLY A 622 7.93 31.49 16.58
CA GLY A 622 8.82 31.21 15.47
C GLY A 622 8.89 29.71 15.21
N TYR A 623 8.73 29.26 13.96
CA TYR A 623 8.81 27.83 13.62
C TYR A 623 9.90 27.55 12.58
N ILE A 624 10.78 26.58 12.85
CA ILE A 624 11.78 26.10 11.89
C ILE A 624 11.33 24.73 11.37
N VAL A 625 10.88 24.68 10.11
CA VAL A 625 10.21 23.50 9.54
C VAL A 625 11.17 22.31 9.39
N GLY A 626 10.72 21.15 9.89
CA GLY A 626 11.40 19.86 9.77
C GLY A 626 10.88 19.03 8.59
N ALA A 627 11.14 17.72 8.60
CA ALA A 627 10.75 16.82 7.51
C ALA A 627 9.27 16.40 7.60
N GLY A 628 8.45 16.80 6.62
CA GLY A 628 7.04 16.37 6.54
C GLY A 628 6.17 16.85 7.71
N ASP A 629 6.46 18.05 8.22
CA ASP A 629 5.88 18.59 9.45
C ASP A 629 4.60 19.41 9.18
N GLU A 630 3.47 18.96 9.75
CA GLU A 630 2.15 19.63 9.64
C GLU A 630 1.78 20.44 10.90
N ILE A 631 2.65 20.49 11.92
CA ILE A 631 2.36 21.22 13.17
C ILE A 631 2.20 22.73 12.95
N PRO A 632 2.99 23.43 12.11
CA PRO A 632 2.81 24.88 11.92
C PRO A 632 1.39 25.24 11.49
N GLN A 633 0.85 24.50 10.52
CA GLN A 633 -0.51 24.69 10.01
C GLN A 633 -1.54 24.39 11.09
N ALA A 634 -1.33 23.34 11.88
CA ALA A 634 -2.22 23.00 12.99
C ALA A 634 -2.24 24.11 14.08
N LEU A 635 -1.09 24.75 14.36
CA LEU A 635 -0.99 25.87 15.30
C LEU A 635 -1.71 27.11 14.78
N GLU A 636 -1.53 27.47 13.51
CA GLU A 636 -2.26 28.57 12.87
C GLU A 636 -3.77 28.36 12.94
N GLN A 637 -4.25 27.13 12.69
CA GLN A 637 -5.66 26.76 12.79
C GLN A 637 -6.20 26.87 14.22
N ALA A 638 -5.37 26.56 15.22
CA ALA A 638 -5.71 26.79 16.62
C ALA A 638 -5.64 28.28 17.02
N GLY A 639 -5.33 29.18 16.08
CA GLY A 639 -5.33 30.64 16.29
C GLY A 639 -4.07 31.17 16.96
N PHE A 640 -2.93 30.48 16.81
CA PHE A 640 -1.62 31.00 17.22
C PHE A 640 -1.00 31.85 16.10
N ASP A 641 -0.22 32.86 16.49
CA ASP A 641 0.53 33.70 15.56
C ASP A 641 1.89 33.05 15.28
N VAL A 642 2.02 32.39 14.12
CA VAL A 642 3.18 31.58 13.73
C VAL A 642 3.91 32.22 12.55
N ASP A 643 5.21 32.50 12.73
CA ASP A 643 6.11 32.88 11.64
C ASP A 643 7.03 31.71 11.28
N ILE A 644 7.03 31.32 10.00
CA ILE A 644 8.03 30.38 9.50
C ILE A 644 9.40 31.08 9.40
N LEU A 645 10.38 30.60 10.15
CA LEU A 645 11.72 31.19 10.22
C LEU A 645 12.58 30.70 9.06
N SER A 646 12.86 31.61 8.11
CA SER A 646 13.78 31.36 7.01
C SER A 646 15.24 31.36 7.46
N ASP A 647 16.14 30.79 6.63
CA ASP A 647 17.60 30.91 6.79
C ASP A 647 18.05 32.36 7.02
N LYS A 648 17.43 33.33 6.33
CA LYS A 648 17.75 34.75 6.49
C LYS A 648 17.41 35.23 7.89
N THR A 649 16.22 34.89 8.38
CA THR A 649 15.78 35.24 9.75
C THR A 649 16.69 34.61 10.80
N LEU A 650 17.01 33.31 10.64
CA LEU A 650 17.89 32.58 11.55
C LEU A 650 19.35 33.07 11.51
N SER A 651 19.82 33.59 10.37
CA SER A 651 21.20 34.08 10.22
C SER A 651 21.39 35.52 10.73
N THR A 652 20.45 36.43 10.42
CA THR A 652 20.62 37.87 10.71
C THR A 652 19.37 38.57 11.24
N GLY A 653 18.21 37.92 11.27
CA GLY A 653 16.97 38.49 11.81
C GLY A 653 16.99 38.64 13.32
N ASN A 654 16.09 39.49 13.86
CA ASN A 654 15.93 39.64 15.30
C ASN A 654 15.06 38.49 15.86
N LEU A 655 15.66 37.58 16.64
CA LEU A 655 14.93 36.47 17.27
C LEU A 655 14.19 36.88 18.55
N SER A 656 14.54 38.03 19.15
CA SER A 656 13.91 38.50 20.41
C SER A 656 12.44 38.91 20.25
N VAL A 657 11.92 38.96 19.01
CA VAL A 657 10.50 39.23 18.72
C VAL A 657 9.61 38.03 19.01
N TYR A 658 10.20 36.84 19.12
CA TYR A 658 9.50 35.60 19.40
C TYR A 658 9.50 35.30 20.89
N ASP A 659 8.38 34.80 21.41
CA ASP A 659 8.32 34.30 22.79
C ASP A 659 8.85 32.86 22.86
N VAL A 660 8.57 32.09 21.80
CA VAL A 660 8.96 30.69 21.65
C VAL A 660 9.42 30.43 20.22
N ILE A 661 10.51 29.66 20.08
CA ILE A 661 10.94 29.07 18.82
C ILE A 661 10.77 27.56 18.90
N ILE A 662 10.10 26.97 17.91
CA ILE A 662 9.87 25.53 17.81
C ILE A 662 10.68 24.98 16.64
N THR A 663 11.41 23.89 16.87
CA THR A 663 12.04 23.13 15.78
C THR A 663 11.14 21.99 15.37
N GLY A 664 10.92 21.84 14.07
CA GLY A 664 10.18 20.73 13.51
C GLY A 664 10.85 19.38 13.69
N VAL A 665 10.08 18.33 13.46
CA VAL A 665 10.56 16.96 13.57
C VAL A 665 11.74 16.70 12.63
N ARG A 666 12.78 16.03 13.13
CA ARG A 666 14.00 15.69 12.37
C ARG A 666 14.74 16.89 11.76
N LEU A 667 14.50 18.12 12.21
CA LEU A 667 15.19 19.31 11.69
C LEU A 667 16.71 19.14 11.66
N TYR A 668 17.29 18.59 12.74
CA TYR A 668 18.73 18.36 12.87
C TYR A 668 19.26 17.21 11.99
N ASN A 669 18.36 16.46 11.37
CA ASN A 669 18.71 15.44 10.40
C ASN A 669 18.64 15.94 8.95
N THR A 670 17.77 16.91 8.68
CA THR A 670 17.47 17.34 7.30
C THR A 670 18.00 18.71 6.93
N ASN A 671 18.35 19.56 7.92
CA ASN A 671 18.93 20.87 7.68
C ASN A 671 20.35 20.94 8.21
N GLU A 672 21.34 20.83 7.32
CA GLU A 672 22.77 20.89 7.69
C GLU A 672 23.18 22.25 8.29
N ARG A 673 22.43 23.31 8.02
CA ARG A 673 22.75 24.67 8.50
C ARG A 673 22.29 24.93 9.92
N ILE A 674 21.48 24.06 10.52
CA ILE A 674 21.01 24.28 11.90
C ILE A 674 22.17 24.38 12.90
N ALA A 675 23.28 23.68 12.64
CA ALA A 675 24.51 23.76 13.41
C ALA A 675 25.08 25.20 13.44
N VAL A 676 24.96 25.94 12.34
CA VAL A 676 25.40 27.34 12.23
C VAL A 676 24.51 28.27 13.05
N TYR A 677 23.23 27.92 13.21
CA TYR A 677 22.25 28.73 13.95
C TYR A 677 22.22 28.44 15.44
N HIS A 678 22.80 27.32 15.87
CA HIS A 678 22.81 26.90 17.27
C HIS A 678 23.26 28.01 18.25
N PRO A 679 24.37 28.74 18.04
CA PRO A 679 24.77 29.81 18.96
C PRO A 679 23.70 30.90 19.13
N ARG A 680 23.01 31.29 18.05
CA ARG A 680 21.95 32.31 18.10
C ARG A 680 20.68 31.78 18.78
N LEU A 681 20.37 30.50 18.59
CA LEU A 681 19.27 29.86 19.31
C LEU A 681 19.56 29.78 20.82
N MET A 682 20.80 29.49 21.21
CA MET A 682 21.20 29.51 22.63
C MET A 682 21.20 30.93 23.21
N GLU A 683 21.64 31.94 22.44
CA GLU A 683 21.53 33.35 22.83
C GLU A 683 20.07 33.76 23.06
N PHE A 684 19.17 33.39 22.15
CA PHE A 684 17.73 33.60 22.29
C PHE A 684 17.18 32.98 23.59
N VAL A 685 17.56 31.74 23.92
CA VAL A 685 17.17 31.10 25.18
C VAL A 685 17.78 31.85 26.37
N ASN A 686 19.07 32.19 26.32
CA ASN A 686 19.76 32.90 27.38
C ASN A 686 19.11 34.27 27.72
N GLU A 687 18.57 34.96 26.70
CA GLU A 687 17.91 36.26 26.86
C GLU A 687 16.47 36.17 27.41
N GLY A 688 15.87 34.99 27.49
CA GLY A 688 14.51 34.79 28.03
C GLY A 688 13.56 34.01 27.13
N GLY A 689 13.97 33.68 25.91
CA GLY A 689 13.17 32.92 24.96
C GLY A 689 12.97 31.45 25.37
N THR A 690 11.91 30.84 24.85
CA THR A 690 11.69 29.38 24.97
C THR A 690 12.07 28.67 23.68
N LEU A 691 13.01 27.71 23.73
CA LEU A 691 13.30 26.83 22.60
C LEU A 691 12.69 25.45 22.85
N LEU A 692 11.71 25.06 22.02
CA LEU A 692 11.05 23.76 22.06
C LEU A 692 11.52 22.90 20.88
N VAL A 693 12.27 21.86 21.20
CA VAL A 693 12.85 20.95 20.22
C VAL A 693 12.06 19.64 20.17
N GLN A 694 11.54 19.31 18.99
CA GLN A 694 10.91 18.01 18.75
C GLN A 694 11.92 16.92 18.39
N TYR A 695 11.45 15.68 18.28
CA TYR A 695 12.32 14.52 18.11
C TYR A 695 13.25 14.65 16.90
N ASN A 696 14.45 14.09 17.04
CA ASN A 696 15.39 13.85 15.95
C ASN A 696 15.83 12.38 15.99
N THR A 697 16.44 11.85 14.93
CA THR A 697 16.89 10.46 14.89
C THR A 697 18.42 10.35 14.83
N ASN A 698 18.97 9.24 15.34
CA ASN A 698 20.38 8.92 15.23
C ASN A 698 20.55 7.46 14.77
N ASN A 699 20.77 7.28 13.46
CA ASN A 699 20.99 5.99 12.81
C ASN A 699 22.05 6.09 11.70
N PHE A 700 22.40 4.96 11.08
CA PHE A 700 23.46 4.91 10.06
C PHE A 700 23.18 5.79 8.84
N LEU A 701 21.91 5.94 8.47
CA LEU A 701 21.48 6.76 7.33
C LEU A 701 21.25 8.24 7.69
N SER A 702 21.06 8.54 8.98
CA SER A 702 20.61 9.86 9.44
C SER A 702 21.07 10.08 10.88
N SER A 703 22.14 10.84 11.07
CA SER A 703 22.72 11.19 12.37
C SER A 703 22.61 12.68 12.66
N VAL A 704 22.48 13.03 13.95
CA VAL A 704 22.55 14.43 14.41
C VAL A 704 24.02 14.81 14.51
N LYS A 705 24.43 15.85 13.77
CA LYS A 705 25.83 16.27 13.63
C LYS A 705 26.18 17.53 14.45
N SER A 706 25.25 18.03 15.25
CA SER A 706 25.40 19.26 16.00
C SER A 706 24.75 19.17 17.37
N ASP A 707 25.18 20.05 18.27
CA ASP A 707 24.52 20.23 19.56
C ASP A 707 23.09 20.73 19.36
N ILE A 708 22.20 20.24 20.22
CA ILE A 708 20.76 20.52 20.14
C ILE A 708 20.34 21.53 21.22
N GLY A 709 20.87 21.36 22.44
CA GLY A 709 20.49 22.16 23.61
C GLY A 709 21.69 22.79 24.32
N PRO A 710 21.41 23.55 25.39
CA PRO A 710 22.44 24.29 26.14
C PRO A 710 23.36 23.40 26.97
N TYR A 711 22.96 22.15 27.24
CA TYR A 711 23.73 21.17 27.99
C TYR A 711 23.76 19.83 27.23
N PRO A 712 24.76 18.96 27.46
CA PRO A 712 24.87 17.70 26.74
C PRO A 712 23.71 16.73 26.99
N PHE A 713 23.23 16.09 25.93
CA PHE A 713 22.41 14.89 25.96
C PHE A 713 22.53 14.14 24.62
N LYS A 714 22.15 12.87 24.59
CA LYS A 714 22.16 12.04 23.38
C LYS A 714 20.74 11.69 22.94
N ILE A 715 20.56 11.62 21.62
CA ILE A 715 19.37 11.04 21.00
C ILE A 715 19.53 9.52 20.96
N THR A 716 18.71 8.83 21.75
CA THR A 716 18.71 7.36 21.80
C THR A 716 17.73 6.75 20.79
N ARG A 717 17.66 5.43 20.73
CA ARG A 717 16.59 4.71 20.00
C ARG A 717 15.40 4.33 20.90
N ASN A 718 15.42 4.74 22.17
CA ASN A 718 14.36 4.47 23.11
C ASN A 718 13.05 5.09 22.63
N ARG A 719 11.97 4.34 22.78
CA ARG A 719 10.62 4.68 22.34
C ARG A 719 9.59 3.88 23.14
N VAL A 720 8.35 4.35 23.11
CA VAL A 720 7.18 3.65 23.65
C VAL A 720 6.15 3.57 22.53
N THR A 721 5.95 2.36 22.01
CA THR A 721 5.13 2.09 20.82
C THR A 721 3.66 1.90 21.17
N ASP A 722 3.32 1.40 22.36
CA ASP A 722 1.92 1.24 22.75
C ASP A 722 1.31 2.61 23.11
N GLU A 723 0.36 3.07 22.30
CA GLU A 723 -0.35 4.34 22.49
C GLU A 723 -1.18 4.40 23.78
N ASN A 724 -1.46 3.26 24.40
CA ASN A 724 -2.19 3.14 25.66
C ASN A 724 -1.26 3.04 26.88
N SER A 725 0.06 3.05 26.68
CA SER A 725 1.03 2.99 27.78
C SER A 725 0.76 4.07 28.82
N PRO A 726 0.71 3.72 30.13
CA PRO A 726 0.49 4.68 31.20
C PRO A 726 1.58 5.75 31.24
N VAL A 727 1.18 6.96 31.65
CA VAL A 727 2.11 8.08 31.86
C VAL A 727 2.18 8.44 33.33
N GLU A 728 3.40 8.42 33.85
CA GLU A 728 3.70 8.84 35.22
C GLU A 728 4.40 10.21 35.21
N PHE A 729 4.06 11.04 36.20
CA PHE A 729 4.65 12.37 36.36
C PHE A 729 5.70 12.31 37.46
N LYS A 730 6.94 12.70 37.16
CA LYS A 730 8.00 12.78 38.18
C LYS A 730 7.71 13.90 39.19
N ASP A 731 7.20 15.03 38.70
CA ASP A 731 6.69 16.14 39.51
C ASP A 731 5.33 16.61 38.96
N PRO A 732 4.20 16.16 39.56
CA PRO A 732 2.86 16.60 39.14
C PRO A 732 2.60 18.10 39.29
N GLY A 733 3.38 18.81 40.11
CA GLY A 733 3.28 20.25 40.32
C GLY A 733 4.10 21.08 39.32
N HIS A 734 4.90 20.43 38.48
CA HIS A 734 5.79 21.10 37.54
C HIS A 734 5.03 22.06 36.61
N VAL A 735 5.63 23.19 36.28
CA VAL A 735 5.00 24.26 35.48
C VAL A 735 4.50 23.76 34.12
N LEU A 736 5.26 22.88 33.46
CA LEU A 736 4.89 22.27 32.18
C LEU A 736 3.63 21.39 32.26
N LEU A 737 3.23 20.94 33.45
CA LEU A 737 2.03 20.14 33.67
C LEU A 737 0.87 20.94 34.28
N SER A 738 1.08 22.22 34.61
CA SER A 738 0.10 23.01 35.38
C SER A 738 -0.26 24.37 34.76
N PHE A 739 0.53 24.91 33.83
CA PHE A 739 0.28 26.22 33.22
C PHE A 739 0.42 26.23 31.69
N PRO A 740 -0.53 26.87 30.95
CA PRO A 740 -1.79 27.44 31.43
C PRO A 740 -2.89 26.39 31.65
N ASN A 741 -2.67 25.15 31.21
CA ASN A 741 -3.61 24.03 31.35
C ASN A 741 -3.12 23.06 32.44
N LYS A 742 -4.06 22.53 33.23
CA LYS A 742 -3.75 21.46 34.17
C LYS A 742 -3.75 20.12 33.43
N ILE A 743 -2.63 19.41 33.47
CA ILE A 743 -2.43 18.11 32.84
C ILE A 743 -2.62 17.00 33.87
N SER A 744 -3.33 15.95 33.46
CA SER A 744 -3.59 14.76 34.25
C SER A 744 -3.43 13.52 33.37
N ARG A 745 -3.60 12.33 33.95
CA ARG A 745 -3.49 11.07 33.19
C ARG A 745 -4.52 10.97 32.06
N ILE A 746 -5.68 11.62 32.19
CA ILE A 746 -6.73 11.63 31.14
C ILE A 746 -6.23 12.29 29.85
N ASP A 747 -5.26 13.20 29.92
CA ASP A 747 -4.70 13.91 28.77
C ASP A 747 -3.84 13.01 27.87
N PHE A 748 -3.56 11.80 28.35
CA PHE A 748 -2.89 10.76 27.61
C PHE A 748 -3.88 9.72 27.06
N HIS A 749 -5.19 9.88 27.19
CA HIS A 749 -6.15 9.01 26.51
C HIS A 749 -6.29 9.36 25.02
N SER A 750 -6.67 8.37 24.21
CA SER A 750 -6.95 8.50 22.78
C SER A 750 -5.77 9.02 21.94
N TRP A 751 -4.55 8.83 22.42
CA TRP A 751 -3.38 9.04 21.58
C TRP A 751 -3.37 8.00 20.47
N VAL A 752 -2.84 8.38 19.31
CA VAL A 752 -2.79 7.53 18.13
C VAL A 752 -1.38 6.99 17.91
N GLN A 753 -1.30 5.70 17.56
CA GLN A 753 -0.11 4.95 17.13
C GLN A 753 1.01 4.75 18.16
N GLU A 754 1.58 5.80 18.75
CA GLU A 754 2.70 5.68 19.70
C GLU A 754 2.75 6.86 20.68
N ARG A 755 3.35 6.65 21.86
CA ARG A 755 3.57 7.72 22.84
C ARG A 755 4.72 8.64 22.45
N GLY A 756 5.80 8.06 21.97
CA GLY A 756 6.97 8.85 21.63
C GLY A 756 8.17 8.03 21.21
N ILE A 757 9.09 8.71 20.55
CA ILE A 757 10.24 8.15 19.88
C ILE A 757 11.49 8.98 20.10
N TYR A 758 12.63 8.30 20.06
CA TYR A 758 13.97 8.89 20.13
C TYR A 758 14.17 9.73 21.39
N PHE A 759 13.91 9.12 22.54
CA PHE A 759 14.05 9.80 23.83
C PHE A 759 15.48 10.25 24.08
N ALA A 760 15.62 11.35 24.82
CA ALA A 760 16.91 11.79 25.33
C ALA A 760 17.50 10.74 26.27
N GLY A 761 18.81 10.55 26.23
CA GLY A 761 19.56 9.73 27.18
C GLY A 761 20.93 10.35 27.42
N ASP A 762 21.67 9.84 28.39
CA ASP A 762 22.94 10.42 28.84
C ASP A 762 22.84 11.95 29.06
N THR A 763 21.77 12.37 29.73
CA THR A 763 21.44 13.79 29.99
C THR A 763 22.30 14.36 31.11
N ASP A 764 22.72 15.61 30.95
CA ASP A 764 23.35 16.42 32.02
C ASP A 764 22.39 16.66 33.20
N ASP A 765 22.93 16.78 34.42
CA ASP A 765 22.17 17.00 35.66
C ASP A 765 21.35 18.30 35.66
N SER A 766 21.68 19.25 34.77
CA SER A 766 20.91 20.47 34.56
C SER A 766 19.51 20.22 33.98
N TYR A 767 19.26 19.03 33.41
CA TYR A 767 17.97 18.64 32.85
C TYR A 767 17.05 18.00 33.90
N GLN A 768 15.86 18.57 34.02
CA GLN A 768 14.73 17.97 34.70
C GLN A 768 13.98 17.04 33.75
N HIS A 769 13.71 15.83 34.20
CA HIS A 769 12.90 14.85 33.48
C HIS A 769 11.46 14.93 33.99
N ILE A 770 10.49 15.05 33.09
CA ILE A 770 9.11 15.38 33.49
C ILE A 770 8.23 14.14 33.57
N LEU A 771 8.40 13.20 32.64
CA LEU A 771 7.53 12.05 32.45
C LEU A 771 8.31 10.74 32.59
N LEU A 772 7.60 9.69 33.00
CA LEU A 772 8.04 8.30 32.98
C LEU A 772 7.06 7.49 32.12
N LEU A 773 7.60 6.73 31.17
CA LEU A 773 6.86 5.94 30.18
C LEU A 773 7.53 4.57 29.97
N ASN A 774 6.76 3.52 29.73
CA ASN A 774 7.26 2.23 29.25
C ASN A 774 6.19 1.51 28.45
N ASP A 775 6.63 0.69 27.49
CA ASP A 775 5.76 -0.36 26.95
C ASP A 775 5.57 -1.46 28.02
N PRO A 776 4.51 -2.29 27.88
CA PRO A 776 4.31 -3.43 28.79
C PRO A 776 5.57 -4.27 28.96
N ASP A 777 5.87 -4.64 30.20
CA ASP A 777 7.01 -5.48 30.61
C ASP A 777 8.42 -4.90 30.31
N GLU A 778 8.52 -3.62 29.93
CA GLU A 778 9.80 -2.91 29.76
C GLU A 778 10.14 -2.00 30.94
N SER A 779 11.43 -1.65 31.05
CA SER A 779 11.90 -0.65 32.01
C SER A 779 11.35 0.74 31.71
N LYS A 780 11.02 1.50 32.76
CA LYS A 780 10.63 2.91 32.65
C LYS A 780 11.72 3.76 32.01
N LEU A 781 11.31 4.58 31.06
CA LEU A 781 12.10 5.57 30.35
C LEU A 781 11.65 6.96 30.76
N ASP A 782 12.59 7.89 30.90
CA ASP A 782 12.32 9.26 31.38
C ASP A 782 12.82 10.37 30.44
N GLY A 783 13.35 10.01 29.27
CA GLY A 783 13.89 10.95 28.29
C GLY A 783 12.88 11.52 27.30
N SER A 784 11.58 11.26 27.48
CA SER A 784 10.55 11.66 26.52
C SER A 784 10.24 13.16 26.57
N LEU A 785 10.47 13.80 27.71
CA LEU A 785 10.29 15.23 27.93
C LEU A 785 11.31 15.70 28.97
N ILE A 786 12.34 16.40 28.51
CA ILE A 786 13.37 17.00 29.36
C ILE A 786 13.31 18.52 29.28
N TYR A 787 13.60 19.18 30.40
CA TYR A 787 13.48 20.62 30.58
C TYR A 787 14.72 21.16 31.30
N ALA A 788 15.26 22.29 30.84
CA ALA A 788 16.29 23.03 31.57
C ALA A 788 16.03 24.54 31.48
N ARG A 789 16.48 25.26 32.50
CA ARG A 789 16.66 26.71 32.41
C ARG A 789 18.05 27.01 31.88
N HIS A 790 18.15 28.00 31.01
CA HIS A 790 19.43 28.51 30.53
C HIS A 790 19.35 30.03 30.42
N GLY A 791 20.23 30.73 31.14
CA GLY A 791 20.09 32.17 31.34
C GLY A 791 18.74 32.52 31.95
N LYS A 792 17.98 33.39 31.27
CA LYS A 792 16.63 33.82 31.67
C LYS A 792 15.52 32.98 31.05
N GLY A 793 15.83 32.11 30.09
CA GLY A 793 14.84 31.39 29.30
C GLY A 793 14.81 29.90 29.56
N HIS A 794 14.20 29.20 28.61
CA HIS A 794 13.75 27.83 28.77
C HIS A 794 14.17 26.98 27.56
N PHE A 795 14.75 25.83 27.82
CA PHE A 795 14.99 24.80 26.81
C PHE A 795 14.15 23.57 27.11
N ILE A 796 13.47 23.04 26.09
CA ILE A 796 12.68 21.83 26.17
C ILE A 796 13.05 20.92 24.99
N TYR A 797 13.33 19.65 25.27
CA TYR A 797 13.35 18.60 24.26
C TYR A 797 12.21 17.62 24.51
N THR A 798 11.48 17.27 23.45
CA THR A 798 10.41 16.27 23.52
C THR A 798 10.54 15.21 22.43
N GLY A 799 10.54 13.96 22.88
CA GLY A 799 10.37 12.78 22.03
C GLY A 799 8.91 12.33 21.92
N LEU A 800 7.95 13.02 22.56
CA LEU A 800 6.52 12.69 22.42
C LEU A 800 6.06 12.93 20.98
N SER A 801 5.19 12.05 20.49
CA SER A 801 4.76 12.05 19.07
C SER A 801 3.71 13.11 18.72
N PHE A 802 3.92 14.37 19.13
CA PHE A 802 3.02 15.50 18.86
C PHE A 802 2.71 15.69 17.37
N PHE A 803 3.66 15.39 16.50
CA PHE A 803 3.49 15.41 15.04
C PHE A 803 2.40 14.46 14.53
N ARG A 804 1.98 13.48 15.33
CA ARG A 804 0.80 12.63 15.06
C ARG A 804 -0.42 13.10 15.85
N GLN A 805 -0.20 13.47 17.12
CA GLN A 805 -1.30 13.79 18.03
C GLN A 805 -2.00 15.11 17.72
N LEU A 806 -1.25 16.16 17.36
CA LEU A 806 -1.82 17.48 17.08
C LEU A 806 -2.65 17.47 15.80
N PRO A 807 -2.16 16.92 14.65
CA PRO A 807 -2.99 16.78 13.45
C PRO A 807 -4.20 15.85 13.64
N ALA A 808 -4.08 14.81 14.48
CA ALA A 808 -5.21 13.96 14.87
C ALA A 808 -6.22 14.65 15.82
N GLY A 809 -5.91 15.86 16.31
CA GLY A 809 -6.80 16.63 17.18
C GLY A 809 -6.90 16.11 18.61
N VAL A 810 -5.89 15.39 19.12
CA VAL A 810 -5.95 14.79 20.47
C VAL A 810 -5.96 15.89 21.55
N PRO A 811 -7.05 16.08 22.33
CA PRO A 811 -7.21 17.25 23.20
C PRO A 811 -6.12 17.40 24.26
N GLY A 812 -5.71 16.29 24.88
CA GLY A 812 -4.69 16.33 25.93
C GLY A 812 -3.28 16.62 25.41
N ALA A 813 -2.97 16.17 24.19
CA ALA A 813 -1.73 16.55 23.51
C ALA A 813 -1.69 18.05 23.21
N TRP A 814 -2.81 18.64 22.78
CA TRP A 814 -2.94 20.09 22.61
C TRP A 814 -2.70 20.88 23.89
N ARG A 815 -3.35 20.48 24.99
CA ARG A 815 -3.15 21.13 26.30
C ARG A 815 -1.69 21.07 26.75
N LEU A 816 -1.05 19.91 26.63
CA LEU A 816 0.36 19.76 27.00
C LEU A 816 1.27 20.59 26.09
N PHE A 817 1.08 20.54 24.77
CA PHE A 817 1.92 21.28 23.82
C PHE A 817 1.84 22.80 24.05
N VAL A 818 0.64 23.34 24.33
CA VAL A 818 0.47 24.75 24.69
C VAL A 818 1.19 25.09 26.00
N ASN A 819 1.18 24.21 27.01
CA ASN A 819 1.97 24.42 28.21
C ASN A 819 3.48 24.51 27.91
N LEU A 820 4.00 23.63 27.05
CA LEU A 820 5.41 23.66 26.64
C LEU A 820 5.78 25.00 25.98
N MET A 821 4.92 25.49 25.08
CA MET A 821 5.12 26.78 24.40
C MET A 821 4.98 27.98 25.32
N SER A 822 4.18 27.88 26.38
CA SER A 822 3.79 29.00 27.25
C SER A 822 4.68 29.18 28.48
N VAL A 823 5.65 28.29 28.71
CA VAL A 823 6.41 28.25 29.97
C VAL A 823 7.12 29.57 30.30
N GLY A 824 7.57 30.33 29.29
CA GLY A 824 8.20 31.64 29.51
C GLY A 824 7.23 32.74 30.00
N LYS A 825 5.93 32.45 30.10
CA LYS A 825 4.89 33.36 30.59
C LYS A 825 4.29 32.96 31.94
N SER A 826 4.79 31.87 32.55
CA SER A 826 4.26 31.29 33.80
C SER A 826 4.59 32.09 35.05
#